data_AF-R5E3T0-F1
#
_entry.id   AF-R5E3T0-F1
#
_cell.length_a   1.000
_cell.length_b   1.000
_cell.length_c   1.000
_cell.angle_alpha   90.00
_cell.angle_beta   90.00
_cell.angle_gamma   90.00
#
_symmetry.space_group_name_H-M   'P 1'
#
loop_
_entity.id
_entity.type
_entity.pdbx_description
1 polymer ?
#
loop_
_entity_poly.entity_id
_entity_poly.type
_entity_poly.pdbx_seq_one_letter_code
_entity_poly.pdbx_strand_id
1 'polypeptide(L)'
;MRMLKRNISRIEDIRQCVLLWKMFGVCVLLLVCIIGKRNNVQAAEYDYPIEETKVVQVLDEDCRDSQGIKYALDDEHGTAMIGNYADGYTDSSGYQETEDGVCIIPEKVSYQGKEYTVTTMDQEVFTNNETIRVLVIPDTITETKSSLIWSNMQAQYLYVGKGLDLTQCSMENCSNLREVAVSGDNPYVKNVDGVIYSKDGKTLLYNPPMREGSALGEYQVLDGTETIASQAFRESRYRSIRLPDSVKRIGFGTFAFCTWLRTMDLSNVEEIGACPFYGGDYSLQAIQFPKRDYTLRLYTMDQYVPMRALLLTKGLHLEDKNSSSFGEMKYLQCAAVQDGVTAIGEKEFQKCGRLQMVLLPDTLQSIPEKCFSKCTSLKKLYIPPSVTSIGDGVLADCSAVIYGEEGSVAEDYALENGFSFVDVSSHDHEHLADTTVYEDPYMKITAKYCSECGYAKDIQQEMKNTDPDADITNGVYDMHIEKAHEKVVLERNMTDAQGVVYSINKQTHIASVVRVEDREEQTDIVIPEVVEKDGVEYIVDHVKENAFASNEHVVAITLSDAIRTVDEGALAAKSLKYVYIGENMTNMIANAFAHDNNIQNIWIKPGNPHFYVKDHTIYEYNSDGGKDYWVFAYTPDNNTSAEDTKKDDEIKDPGKADQDASTGEIQSTETTEKSTETKEDTGNQGASDSSNDSSKDVNPEKIKSRIS
;
A
#
# COMPACT_ATOMS: atom_id res chain seq x y z
N MET A 1 -44.23 7.82 13.90
CA MET A 1 -45.07 7.43 12.75
C MET A 1 -46.57 7.23 13.03
N ARG A 2 -47.02 6.33 13.92
CA ARG A 2 -48.46 5.97 14.04
C ARG A 2 -49.44 7.15 14.25
N MET A 3 -49.04 8.23 14.93
CA MET A 3 -49.86 9.46 15.01
C MET A 3 -49.96 10.22 13.68
N LEU A 4 -48.85 10.40 12.95
CA LEU A 4 -48.84 11.08 11.63
C LEU A 4 -49.84 10.43 10.67
N LYS A 5 -49.82 9.09 10.58
CA LYS A 5 -50.71 8.30 9.71
C LYS A 5 -52.20 8.44 10.06
N ARG A 6 -52.54 9.01 11.23
CA ARG A 6 -53.91 9.25 11.71
C ARG A 6 -54.38 10.70 11.51
N ASN A 7 -53.47 11.64 11.25
CA ASN A 7 -53.79 13.06 11.04
C ASN A 7 -53.86 13.44 9.55
N ILE A 8 -53.10 12.75 8.69
CA ILE A 8 -53.06 13.04 7.24
C ILE A 8 -54.44 12.93 6.57
N SER A 9 -55.32 12.04 7.06
CA SER A 9 -56.68 11.84 6.53
C SER A 9 -57.74 12.89 6.96
N ARG A 10 -57.31 14.04 7.50
CA ARG A 10 -58.18 15.13 7.98
C ARG A 10 -57.68 16.54 7.64
N ILE A 11 -56.79 16.68 6.66
CA ILE A 11 -56.20 17.99 6.31
C ILE A 11 -57.05 18.66 5.22
N GLU A 12 -57.70 19.77 5.56
CA GLU A 12 -58.54 20.57 4.65
C GLU A 12 -57.91 21.93 4.26
N ASP A 13 -56.78 22.32 4.88
CA ASP A 13 -56.09 23.61 4.66
C ASP A 13 -54.58 23.42 4.46
N ILE A 14 -54.04 24.04 3.41
CA ILE A 14 -52.61 24.14 3.07
C ILE A 14 -51.77 24.64 4.27
N ARG A 15 -52.31 25.52 5.12
CA ARG A 15 -51.62 26.02 6.31
C ARG A 15 -51.29 24.90 7.30
N GLN A 16 -52.13 23.85 7.38
CA GLN A 16 -51.86 22.69 8.22
C GLN A 16 -50.79 21.77 7.60
N CYS A 17 -50.76 21.62 6.27
CA CYS A 17 -49.66 20.95 5.57
C CYS A 17 -48.31 21.61 5.87
N VAL A 18 -48.22 22.95 5.77
CA VAL A 18 -46.99 23.70 6.08
C VAL A 18 -46.57 23.54 7.54
N LEU A 19 -47.53 23.49 8.48
CA LEU A 19 -47.23 23.26 9.89
C LEU A 19 -46.68 21.84 10.14
N LEU A 20 -47.29 20.82 9.51
CA LEU A 20 -46.82 19.44 9.57
C LEU A 20 -45.44 19.26 8.93
N TRP A 21 -45.16 19.92 7.81
CA TRP A 21 -43.84 19.90 7.16
C TRP A 21 -42.76 20.52 8.05
N LYS A 22 -43.06 21.65 8.70
CA LYS A 22 -42.17 22.27 9.70
C LYS A 22 -41.96 21.39 10.93
N MET A 23 -43.02 20.74 11.44
CA MET A 23 -42.88 19.76 12.52
C MET A 23 -42.06 18.54 12.09
N PHE A 24 -42.21 18.06 10.85
CA PHE A 24 -41.40 16.97 10.33
C PHE A 24 -39.93 17.36 10.20
N GLY A 25 -39.63 18.55 9.65
CA GLY A 25 -38.26 19.11 9.60
C GLY A 25 -37.64 19.28 10.99
N VAL A 26 -38.39 19.76 11.98
CA VAL A 26 -37.93 19.85 13.37
C VAL A 26 -37.76 18.46 14.00
N CYS A 27 -38.62 17.48 13.69
CA CYS A 27 -38.43 16.10 14.14
C CYS A 27 -37.22 15.41 13.46
N VAL A 28 -36.92 15.72 12.20
CA VAL A 28 -35.72 15.22 11.50
C VAL A 28 -34.47 15.88 12.07
N LEU A 29 -34.46 17.20 12.28
CA LEU A 29 -33.37 17.90 12.97
C LEU A 29 -33.18 17.38 14.40
N LEU A 30 -34.25 17.11 15.15
CA LEU A 30 -34.14 16.46 16.46
C LEU A 30 -33.66 15.01 16.34
N LEU A 31 -34.01 14.27 15.29
CA LEU A 31 -33.46 12.92 15.09
C LEU A 31 -31.97 12.99 14.79
N VAL A 32 -31.53 13.89 13.89
CA VAL A 32 -30.12 14.15 13.57
C VAL A 32 -29.35 14.68 14.78
N CYS A 33 -29.96 15.49 15.65
CA CYS A 33 -29.35 15.93 16.91
C CYS A 33 -29.46 14.92 18.06
N ILE A 34 -30.25 13.84 17.95
CA ILE A 34 -30.32 12.73 18.92
C ILE A 34 -29.38 11.60 18.48
N ILE A 35 -29.26 11.36 17.18
CA ILE A 35 -28.21 10.52 16.57
C ILE A 35 -26.87 11.20 16.82
N GLY A 36 -26.67 12.43 16.33
CA GLY A 36 -25.46 13.24 16.57
C GLY A 36 -25.17 13.65 18.03
N LYS A 37 -26.02 13.26 19.01
CA LYS A 37 -25.67 13.30 20.45
C LYS A 37 -25.54 11.93 21.09
N ARG A 38 -25.92 10.84 20.41
CA ARG A 38 -25.53 9.47 20.74
C ARG A 38 -24.18 9.11 20.13
N ASN A 39 -23.84 9.64 18.96
CA ASN A 39 -22.58 9.40 18.24
C ASN A 39 -21.33 10.02 18.92
N ASN A 40 -21.47 10.71 20.07
CA ASN A 40 -20.32 11.27 20.81
C ASN A 40 -19.70 10.29 21.83
N VAL A 41 -20.25 9.09 21.97
CA VAL A 41 -19.55 7.90 22.46
C VAL A 41 -19.98 6.75 21.57
N GLN A 42 -19.07 6.24 20.75
CA GLN A 42 -19.28 4.99 20.01
C GLN A 42 -19.53 3.87 21.04
N ALA A 43 -20.54 3.03 20.80
CA ALA A 43 -20.64 1.80 21.55
C ALA A 43 -19.47 0.90 21.10
N ALA A 44 -18.63 0.51 22.04
CA ALA A 44 -17.45 -0.32 21.78
C ALA A 44 -17.84 -1.61 21.02
N GLU A 45 -16.99 -2.04 20.08
CA GLU A 45 -17.17 -3.33 19.38
C GLU A 45 -17.13 -4.50 20.38
N TYR A 46 -16.36 -4.34 21.47
CA TYR A 46 -16.18 -5.32 22.53
C TYR A 46 -16.67 -4.83 23.91
N ASP A 47 -17.39 -5.68 24.64
CA ASP A 47 -17.89 -5.40 25.99
C ASP A 47 -16.81 -5.72 27.04
N TYR A 48 -15.89 -4.78 27.27
CA TYR A 48 -14.71 -5.00 28.12
C TYR A 48 -15.09 -5.31 29.58
N PRO A 49 -14.52 -6.36 30.20
CA PRO A 49 -14.78 -6.75 31.60
C PRO A 49 -14.07 -5.83 32.63
N ILE A 50 -14.26 -4.52 32.52
CA ILE A 50 -13.57 -3.49 33.32
C ILE A 50 -13.81 -3.68 34.83
N GLU A 51 -14.99 -4.16 35.23
CA GLU A 51 -15.30 -4.44 36.65
C GLU A 51 -14.46 -5.60 37.22
N GLU A 52 -13.94 -6.52 36.41
CA GLU A 52 -13.11 -7.63 36.88
C GLU A 52 -11.71 -7.18 37.29
N THR A 53 -11.23 -6.04 36.77
CA THR A 53 -9.98 -5.42 37.25
C THR A 53 -10.01 -5.09 38.75
N LYS A 54 -11.20 -4.91 39.34
CA LYS A 54 -11.38 -4.60 40.77
C LYS A 54 -11.33 -5.83 41.66
N VAL A 55 -11.21 -7.04 41.09
CA VAL A 55 -11.04 -8.28 41.83
C VAL A 55 -9.58 -8.39 42.27
N VAL A 56 -9.35 -8.36 43.58
CA VAL A 56 -8.01 -8.55 44.15
C VAL A 56 -7.53 -9.97 43.85
N GLN A 57 -6.53 -10.09 42.99
CA GLN A 57 -5.91 -11.38 42.67
C GLN A 57 -5.00 -11.82 43.81
N VAL A 58 -5.05 -13.11 44.18
CA VAL A 58 -4.14 -13.68 45.18
C VAL A 58 -2.95 -14.31 44.45
N LEU A 59 -1.74 -13.93 44.84
CA LEU A 59 -0.51 -14.39 44.19
C LEU A 59 -0.01 -15.71 44.76
N ASP A 60 0.59 -16.53 43.90
CA ASP A 60 1.29 -17.77 44.25
C ASP A 60 2.71 -17.53 44.82
N GLU A 61 3.44 -18.60 45.11
CA GLU A 61 4.80 -18.54 45.68
C GLU A 61 5.85 -17.91 44.72
N ASP A 62 5.59 -17.91 43.41
CA ASP A 62 6.43 -17.27 42.37
C ASP A 62 5.98 -15.81 42.07
N CYS A 63 5.04 -15.28 42.85
CA CYS A 63 4.40 -13.96 42.70
C CYS A 63 3.62 -13.80 41.38
N ARG A 64 2.90 -14.85 40.95
CA ARG A 64 2.00 -14.86 39.79
C ARG A 64 0.52 -14.88 40.20
N ASP A 65 -0.33 -14.26 39.38
CA ASP A 65 -1.80 -14.34 39.56
C ASP A 65 -2.43 -15.57 38.87
N SER A 66 -3.77 -15.64 38.87
CA SER A 66 -4.54 -16.72 38.25
C SER A 66 -4.47 -16.79 36.72
N GLN A 67 -3.94 -15.74 36.06
CA GLN A 67 -3.64 -15.68 34.62
C GLN A 67 -2.14 -15.95 34.36
N GLY A 68 -1.39 -16.29 35.41
CA GLY A 68 0.06 -16.48 35.36
C GLY A 68 0.87 -15.18 35.29
N ILE A 69 0.26 -14.00 35.24
CA ILE A 69 0.96 -12.71 35.14
C ILE A 69 1.86 -12.56 36.36
N LYS A 70 3.15 -12.27 36.15
CA LYS A 70 4.15 -12.15 37.21
C LYS A 70 4.30 -10.69 37.67
N TYR A 71 4.36 -10.49 38.99
CA TYR A 71 4.49 -9.18 39.61
C TYR A 71 5.81 -9.03 40.38
N ALA A 72 6.39 -7.83 40.34
CA ALA A 72 7.37 -7.37 41.31
C ALA A 72 6.66 -6.55 42.40
N LEU A 73 6.92 -6.86 43.67
CA LEU A 73 6.24 -6.25 44.82
C LEU A 73 7.15 -5.24 45.53
N ASP A 74 6.65 -4.03 45.77
CA ASP A 74 7.30 -3.01 46.59
C ASP A 74 6.69 -3.02 48.01
N ASP A 75 7.48 -3.49 48.97
CA ASP A 75 7.06 -3.59 50.37
C ASP A 75 7.00 -2.24 51.10
N GLU A 76 7.78 -1.23 50.67
CA GLU A 76 7.88 0.09 51.29
C GLU A 76 6.70 0.99 50.87
N HIS A 77 6.35 0.97 49.58
CA HIS A 77 5.29 1.79 48.99
C HIS A 77 3.93 1.09 48.92
N GLY A 78 3.88 -0.24 49.03
CA GLY A 78 2.63 -1.01 48.93
C GLY A 78 2.09 -1.09 47.50
N THR A 79 2.99 -1.11 46.52
CA THR A 79 2.69 -1.14 45.08
C THR A 79 3.23 -2.40 44.43
N ALA A 80 2.73 -2.69 43.23
CA ALA A 80 3.18 -3.78 42.39
C ALA A 80 3.42 -3.29 40.95
N MET A 81 4.41 -3.89 40.31
CA MET A 81 4.77 -3.68 38.90
C MET A 81 4.57 -5.00 38.14
N ILE A 82 4.06 -4.93 36.92
CA ILE A 82 3.92 -6.10 36.03
C ILE A 82 5.25 -6.35 35.32
N GLY A 83 5.66 -7.61 35.23
CA GLY A 83 6.94 -8.01 34.65
C GLY A 83 8.11 -7.86 35.63
N ASN A 84 9.14 -8.70 35.47
CA ASN A 84 10.33 -8.71 36.31
C ASN A 84 11.48 -9.57 35.70
N TYR A 85 12.00 -9.15 34.53
CA TYR A 85 13.24 -9.67 33.91
C TYR A 85 13.86 -8.61 32.99
N ALA A 86 15.20 -8.61 32.86
CA ALA A 86 15.97 -7.62 32.10
C ALA A 86 16.47 -8.14 30.72
N ASP A 87 15.96 -9.29 30.27
CA ASP A 87 16.63 -10.17 29.31
C ASP A 87 15.87 -10.31 27.97
N GLY A 88 15.73 -9.22 27.21
CA GLY A 88 15.45 -9.25 25.76
C GLY A 88 13.99 -9.12 25.29
N TYR A 89 13.79 -9.27 23.98
CA TYR A 89 12.55 -8.96 23.24
C TYR A 89 11.46 -10.04 23.31
N THR A 90 11.17 -10.56 24.50
CA THR A 90 10.16 -11.61 24.73
C THR A 90 9.26 -11.24 25.90
N ASP A 91 7.97 -11.61 25.83
CA ASP A 91 6.94 -11.26 26.81
C ASP A 91 7.41 -11.43 28.26
N SER A 92 7.73 -10.29 28.89
CA SER A 92 8.26 -10.24 30.26
C SER A 92 7.18 -10.36 31.34
N SER A 93 5.90 -10.33 30.96
CA SER A 93 4.76 -10.51 31.88
C SER A 93 4.69 -11.94 32.42
N GLY A 94 5.13 -12.93 31.63
CA GLY A 94 5.00 -14.35 31.95
C GLY A 94 3.56 -14.87 31.96
N TYR A 95 2.59 -14.13 31.41
CA TYR A 95 1.19 -14.54 31.21
C TYR A 95 1.08 -15.96 30.61
N GLN A 96 0.10 -16.72 31.08
CA GLN A 96 -0.18 -18.08 30.60
C GLN A 96 -1.56 -18.11 29.93
N GLU A 97 -1.67 -18.80 28.79
CA GLU A 97 -2.87 -18.77 27.94
C GLU A 97 -4.16 -19.15 28.68
N THR A 98 -5.07 -18.19 28.76
CA THR A 98 -6.51 -18.45 28.88
C THR A 98 -7.07 -18.97 27.54
N GLU A 99 -8.07 -19.86 27.53
CA GLU A 99 -8.64 -20.41 26.29
C GLU A 99 -9.30 -19.35 25.36
N ASP A 100 -9.74 -18.22 25.92
CA ASP A 100 -10.36 -17.11 25.18
C ASP A 100 -9.35 -16.03 24.70
N GLY A 101 -8.20 -15.92 25.37
CA GLY A 101 -7.16 -14.93 25.08
C GLY A 101 -7.42 -13.57 25.73
N VAL A 102 -8.11 -13.56 26.88
CA VAL A 102 -8.50 -12.34 27.60
C VAL A 102 -7.57 -12.10 28.79
N CYS A 103 -6.75 -11.06 28.70
CA CYS A 103 -5.83 -10.63 29.76
C CYS A 103 -6.39 -9.40 30.48
N ILE A 104 -6.68 -9.55 31.78
CA ILE A 104 -7.26 -8.52 32.64
C ILE A 104 -6.25 -8.16 33.74
N ILE A 105 -5.64 -6.98 33.64
CA ILE A 105 -4.74 -6.50 34.69
C ILE A 105 -5.60 -6.07 35.89
N PRO A 106 -5.36 -6.60 37.10
CA PRO A 106 -6.08 -6.18 38.30
C PRO A 106 -5.55 -4.84 38.83
N GLU A 107 -6.42 -4.03 39.44
CA GLU A 107 -6.05 -2.84 40.21
C GLU A 107 -5.17 -3.20 41.43
N LYS A 108 -5.31 -4.43 41.93
CA LYS A 108 -4.67 -4.92 43.16
C LYS A 108 -4.32 -6.40 43.11
N VAL A 109 -3.19 -6.72 43.74
CA VAL A 109 -2.75 -8.08 44.03
C VAL A 109 -2.54 -8.28 45.54
N SER A 110 -2.61 -9.51 46.02
CA SER A 110 -2.44 -9.86 47.42
C SER A 110 -1.46 -11.02 47.57
N TYR A 111 -0.38 -10.81 48.32
CA TYR A 111 0.63 -11.83 48.60
C TYR A 111 0.80 -11.99 50.12
N GLN A 112 0.75 -13.23 50.60
CA GLN A 112 0.82 -13.62 52.02
C GLN A 112 -0.15 -12.84 52.95
N GLY A 113 -1.24 -12.27 52.40
CA GLY A 113 -2.23 -11.48 53.14
C GLY A 113 -1.97 -9.97 53.20
N LYS A 114 -0.94 -9.45 52.50
CA LYS A 114 -0.74 -8.02 52.26
C LYS A 114 -1.21 -7.68 50.84
N GLU A 115 -2.04 -6.63 50.72
CA GLU A 115 -2.43 -6.06 49.42
C GLU A 115 -1.37 -5.09 48.90
N TYR A 116 -1.21 -5.06 47.57
CA TYR A 116 -0.38 -4.14 46.81
C TYR A 116 -1.22 -3.57 45.66
N THR A 117 -1.07 -2.28 45.36
CA THR A 117 -1.77 -1.64 44.22
C THR A 117 -0.93 -1.78 42.96
N VAL A 118 -1.47 -2.32 41.86
CA VAL A 118 -0.71 -2.47 40.61
C VAL A 118 -0.68 -1.12 39.89
N THR A 119 0.50 -0.53 39.74
CA THR A 119 0.67 0.88 39.30
C THR A 119 1.51 1.07 38.05
N THR A 120 2.37 0.11 37.70
CA THR A 120 3.33 0.26 36.61
C THR A 120 3.54 -1.03 35.83
N MET A 121 4.01 -0.91 34.59
CA MET A 121 4.45 -2.02 33.75
C MET A 121 5.94 -1.86 33.43
N ASP A 122 6.70 -2.95 33.55
CA ASP A 122 8.11 -2.98 33.20
C ASP A 122 8.33 -2.94 31.68
N GLN A 123 9.59 -2.99 31.24
CA GLN A 123 9.95 -3.03 29.83
C GLN A 123 9.58 -4.39 29.16
N GLU A 124 9.17 -4.31 27.88
CA GLU A 124 8.75 -5.42 27.01
C GLU A 124 7.61 -6.31 27.58
N VAL A 125 6.80 -5.76 28.49
CA VAL A 125 5.60 -6.43 29.03
C VAL A 125 4.63 -6.71 27.87
N PHE A 126 4.17 -7.96 27.74
CA PHE A 126 3.38 -8.48 26.62
C PHE A 126 4.06 -8.44 25.23
N THR A 127 5.33 -8.06 25.09
CA THR A 127 5.99 -7.96 23.77
C THR A 127 6.10 -9.29 23.05
N ASN A 128 5.81 -9.30 21.74
CA ASN A 128 5.73 -10.51 20.90
C ASN A 128 4.78 -11.59 21.48
N ASN A 129 3.77 -11.20 22.26
CA ASN A 129 2.76 -12.14 22.74
C ASN A 129 1.83 -12.56 21.57
N GLU A 130 1.77 -13.87 21.31
CA GLU A 130 1.01 -14.47 20.21
C GLU A 130 -0.41 -14.93 20.61
N THR A 131 -0.89 -14.57 21.81
CA THR A 131 -2.03 -15.27 22.44
C THR A 131 -3.10 -14.33 23.01
N ILE A 132 -2.71 -13.14 23.46
CA ILE A 132 -3.61 -12.07 23.91
C ILE A 132 -4.42 -11.56 22.72
N ARG A 133 -5.74 -11.62 22.84
CA ARG A 133 -6.73 -11.04 21.92
C ARG A 133 -7.38 -9.79 22.51
N VAL A 134 -7.56 -9.78 23.84
CA VAL A 134 -8.14 -8.69 24.61
C VAL A 134 -7.18 -8.34 25.73
N LEU A 135 -6.79 -7.07 25.85
CA LEU A 135 -6.04 -6.55 27.00
C LEU A 135 -6.85 -5.46 27.71
N VAL A 136 -7.05 -5.60 29.02
CA VAL A 136 -7.75 -4.61 29.86
C VAL A 136 -6.75 -4.03 30.87
N ILE A 137 -6.38 -2.76 30.66
CA ILE A 137 -5.46 -2.02 31.52
C ILE A 137 -6.28 -1.09 32.45
N PRO A 138 -6.18 -1.23 33.80
CA PRO A 138 -7.05 -0.53 34.73
C PRO A 138 -6.64 0.92 34.99
N ASP A 139 -7.49 1.63 35.74
CA ASP A 139 -7.31 3.02 36.13
C ASP A 139 -6.10 3.27 37.06
N THR A 140 -5.51 2.22 37.66
CA THR A 140 -4.35 2.33 38.57
C THR A 140 -3.00 2.32 37.87
N ILE A 141 -2.92 1.81 36.63
CA ILE A 141 -1.67 1.83 35.85
C ILE A 141 -1.41 3.26 35.37
N THR A 142 -0.27 3.83 35.75
CA THR A 142 0.12 5.22 35.40
C THR A 142 1.38 5.32 34.55
N GLU A 143 2.18 4.27 34.45
CA GLU A 143 3.47 4.27 33.74
C GLU A 143 3.75 2.92 33.07
N THR A 144 4.32 2.98 31.87
CA THR A 144 4.98 1.87 31.17
C THR A 144 6.40 2.30 30.82
N LYS A 145 7.37 1.39 30.91
CA LYS A 145 8.78 1.68 30.54
C LYS A 145 9.08 1.46 29.05
N SER A 146 8.13 0.94 28.29
CA SER A 146 8.27 0.62 26.86
C SER A 146 6.96 0.81 26.09
N SER A 147 6.99 0.49 24.79
CA SER A 147 5.81 0.17 23.98
C SER A 147 4.83 -0.74 24.73
N LEU A 148 3.54 -0.56 24.46
CA LEU A 148 2.46 -1.08 25.30
C LEU A 148 2.10 -2.55 25.03
N ILE A 149 2.12 -2.94 23.76
CA ILE A 149 1.78 -4.27 23.23
C ILE A 149 2.56 -4.52 21.92
N TRP A 150 3.86 -4.24 21.91
CA TRP A 150 4.65 -4.30 20.66
C TRP A 150 4.58 -5.68 20.01
N SER A 151 4.31 -5.72 18.70
CA SER A 151 4.32 -6.94 17.90
C SER A 151 3.28 -8.00 18.35
N ASN A 152 2.19 -7.57 18.98
CA ASN A 152 1.07 -8.43 19.38
C ASN A 152 0.14 -8.72 18.20
N MET A 153 0.53 -9.68 17.34
CA MET A 153 -0.21 -9.98 16.11
C MET A 153 -1.56 -10.69 16.31
N GLN A 154 -1.94 -11.10 17.53
CA GLN A 154 -3.29 -11.63 17.83
C GLN A 154 -4.21 -10.64 18.58
N ALA A 155 -3.67 -9.50 19.05
CA ALA A 155 -4.46 -8.51 19.77
C ALA A 155 -5.49 -7.85 18.85
N GLN A 156 -6.75 -7.86 19.28
CA GLN A 156 -7.90 -7.31 18.55
C GLN A 156 -8.56 -6.15 19.30
N TYR A 157 -8.56 -6.19 20.64
CA TYR A 157 -9.21 -5.19 21.48
C TYR A 157 -8.31 -4.78 22.66
N LEU A 158 -8.11 -3.48 22.82
CA LEU A 158 -7.34 -2.91 23.94
C LEU A 158 -8.19 -1.88 24.69
N TYR A 159 -8.37 -2.06 26.00
CA TYR A 159 -8.94 -1.02 26.87
C TYR A 159 -7.86 -0.41 27.76
N VAL A 160 -7.83 0.92 27.84
CA VAL A 160 -6.90 1.67 28.68
C VAL A 160 -7.63 2.59 29.67
N GLY A 161 -7.38 2.39 30.96
CA GLY A 161 -7.90 3.19 32.05
C GLY A 161 -7.45 4.64 32.05
N LYS A 162 -7.92 5.41 33.04
CA LYS A 162 -7.65 6.85 33.15
C LYS A 162 -6.23 7.22 33.62
N GLY A 163 -5.48 6.26 34.16
CA GLY A 163 -4.16 6.50 34.75
C GLY A 163 -3.04 6.68 33.73
N LEU A 164 -3.11 5.97 32.59
CA LEU A 164 -1.99 5.87 31.64
C LEU A 164 -2.04 6.97 30.56
N ASP A 165 -0.87 7.57 30.29
CA ASP A 165 -0.67 8.54 29.20
C ASP A 165 -0.25 7.83 27.90
N LEU A 166 -1.22 7.61 27.02
CA LEU A 166 -0.97 7.02 25.69
C LEU A 166 -0.21 7.96 24.73
N THR A 167 0.05 9.23 25.06
CA THR A 167 0.83 10.12 24.18
C THR A 167 2.30 9.70 24.06
N GLN A 168 2.79 8.88 24.99
CA GLN A 168 4.17 8.35 25.02
C GLN A 168 4.25 6.84 24.68
N CYS A 169 3.11 6.19 24.37
CA CYS A 169 3.03 4.75 24.15
C CYS A 169 3.03 4.40 22.65
N SER A 170 3.85 3.42 22.24
CA SER A 170 3.77 2.81 20.90
C SER A 170 2.93 1.52 20.90
N MET A 171 2.24 1.29 19.78
CA MET A 171 1.44 0.09 19.43
C MET A 171 1.80 -0.40 18.02
N GLU A 172 3.11 -0.43 17.72
CA GLU A 172 3.67 -0.92 16.46
C GLU A 172 3.49 -2.43 16.27
N ASN A 173 3.30 -2.86 15.02
CA ASN A 173 3.15 -4.25 14.59
C ASN A 173 1.92 -4.98 15.20
N CYS A 174 0.89 -4.24 15.62
CA CYS A 174 -0.38 -4.79 16.13
C CYS A 174 -1.40 -5.00 14.99
N SER A 175 -1.04 -5.80 13.99
CA SER A 175 -1.72 -5.90 12.68
C SER A 175 -3.23 -6.14 12.73
N ASN A 176 -3.70 -6.84 13.76
CA ASN A 176 -5.10 -7.29 13.89
C ASN A 176 -5.94 -6.45 14.87
N LEU A 177 -5.39 -5.33 15.37
CA LEU A 177 -6.05 -4.48 16.36
C LEU A 177 -7.20 -3.68 15.71
N ARG A 178 -8.42 -3.88 16.22
CA ARG A 178 -9.67 -3.26 15.72
C ARG A 178 -10.05 -2.02 16.49
N GLU A 179 -9.92 -2.10 17.82
CA GLU A 179 -10.37 -1.05 18.72
C GLU A 179 -9.34 -0.81 19.83
N VAL A 180 -9.03 0.47 20.03
CA VAL A 180 -8.43 0.97 21.26
C VAL A 180 -9.50 1.80 21.97
N ALA A 181 -10.06 1.25 23.04
CA ALA A 181 -10.96 1.95 23.94
C ALA A 181 -10.15 2.64 25.05
N VAL A 182 -10.58 3.84 25.44
CA VAL A 182 -9.98 4.58 26.56
C VAL A 182 -11.06 5.05 27.52
N SER A 183 -10.75 5.06 28.82
CA SER A 183 -11.62 5.65 29.84
C SER A 183 -11.99 7.09 29.47
N GLY A 184 -13.28 7.44 29.54
CA GLY A 184 -13.74 8.81 29.24
C GLY A 184 -13.10 9.87 30.14
N ASP A 185 -12.76 9.47 31.36
CA ASP A 185 -12.08 10.28 32.38
C ASP A 185 -10.54 10.32 32.23
N ASN A 186 -9.94 9.60 31.26
CA ASN A 186 -8.50 9.70 30.97
C ASN A 186 -8.13 11.16 30.65
N PRO A 187 -7.18 11.81 31.34
CA PRO A 187 -6.92 13.23 31.15
C PRO A 187 -6.02 13.55 29.94
N TYR A 188 -5.31 12.54 29.41
CA TYR A 188 -4.28 12.69 28.37
C TYR A 188 -4.84 12.54 26.96
N VAL A 189 -5.79 11.61 26.77
CA VAL A 189 -6.29 11.18 25.46
C VAL A 189 -7.82 11.07 25.38
N LYS A 190 -8.32 10.92 24.16
CA LYS A 190 -9.73 10.62 23.83
C LYS A 190 -9.79 9.70 22.63
N ASN A 191 -10.76 8.77 22.63
CA ASN A 191 -11.21 8.10 21.42
C ASN A 191 -12.17 9.05 20.68
N VAL A 192 -12.02 9.16 19.36
CA VAL A 192 -12.92 9.85 18.42
C VAL A 192 -13.12 8.90 17.24
N ASP A 193 -14.30 8.28 17.16
CA ASP A 193 -14.66 7.36 16.08
C ASP A 193 -13.64 6.22 15.89
N GLY A 194 -13.31 5.51 16.97
CA GLY A 194 -12.36 4.39 16.99
C GLY A 194 -10.88 4.80 17.00
N VAL A 195 -10.56 6.08 16.77
CA VAL A 195 -9.19 6.59 16.63
C VAL A 195 -8.77 7.38 17.87
N ILE A 196 -7.55 7.19 18.34
CA ILE A 196 -7.02 7.86 19.54
C ILE A 196 -6.37 9.19 19.17
N TYR A 197 -6.80 10.24 19.86
CA TYR A 197 -6.25 11.59 19.79
C TYR A 197 -5.80 12.07 21.19
N SER A 198 -4.91 13.07 21.23
CA SER A 198 -4.67 13.87 22.44
C SER A 198 -5.97 14.50 22.96
N LYS A 199 -6.08 14.79 24.27
CA LYS A 199 -7.35 15.26 24.87
C LYS A 199 -7.90 16.53 24.22
N ASP A 200 -7.03 17.44 23.79
CA ASP A 200 -7.40 18.63 23.01
C ASP A 200 -7.82 18.31 21.57
N GLY A 201 -7.24 17.28 20.93
CA GLY A 201 -7.47 16.87 19.55
C GLY A 201 -6.41 17.38 18.56
N LYS A 202 -5.36 18.05 19.05
CA LYS A 202 -4.27 18.58 18.21
C LYS A 202 -3.38 17.48 17.63
N THR A 203 -3.29 16.31 18.27
CA THR A 203 -2.49 15.19 17.78
C THR A 203 -3.37 13.97 17.56
N LEU A 204 -3.37 13.42 16.35
CA LEU A 204 -3.84 12.05 16.08
C LEU A 204 -2.70 11.10 16.47
N LEU A 205 -2.95 10.22 17.44
CA LEU A 205 -1.95 9.34 18.03
C LEU A 205 -1.95 7.95 17.40
N TYR A 206 -3.14 7.36 17.20
CA TYR A 206 -3.25 5.98 16.68
C TYR A 206 -4.62 5.67 16.07
N ASN A 207 -4.63 5.15 14.85
CA ASN A 207 -5.76 4.46 14.21
C ASN A 207 -5.50 2.93 14.24
N PRO A 208 -6.44 2.10 14.74
CA PRO A 208 -6.31 0.64 14.67
C PRO A 208 -6.35 0.13 13.22
N PRO A 209 -5.39 -0.72 12.77
CA PRO A 209 -5.32 -1.21 11.39
C PRO A 209 -6.58 -1.94 10.90
N MET A 210 -7.29 -2.61 11.82
CA MET A 210 -8.49 -3.40 11.56
C MET A 210 -9.80 -2.72 11.97
N ARG A 211 -9.82 -1.43 12.32
CA ARG A 211 -11.04 -0.68 12.67
C ARG A 211 -12.17 -0.95 11.66
N GLU A 212 -13.42 -1.10 12.11
CA GLU A 212 -14.59 -1.33 11.24
C GLU A 212 -14.66 -0.30 10.09
N GLY A 213 -14.84 -0.77 8.85
CA GLY A 213 -14.87 0.08 7.66
C GLY A 213 -13.50 0.58 7.20
N SER A 214 -12.41 0.07 7.77
CA SER A 214 -11.05 0.36 7.29
C SER A 214 -10.71 -0.34 5.97
N ALA A 215 -11.32 -1.50 5.68
CA ALA A 215 -11.01 -2.26 4.48
C ALA A 215 -11.40 -1.50 3.21
N LEU A 216 -10.43 -0.91 2.51
CA LEU A 216 -10.59 -0.08 1.30
C LEU A 216 -11.52 1.14 1.46
N GLY A 217 -11.86 1.51 2.70
CA GLY A 217 -12.71 2.66 3.01
C GLY A 217 -12.00 4.00 2.99
N GLU A 218 -12.72 5.06 3.34
CA GLU A 218 -12.18 6.41 3.52
C GLU A 218 -12.09 6.78 5.00
N TYR A 219 -11.02 7.47 5.41
CA TYR A 219 -10.93 8.16 6.70
C TYR A 219 -10.80 9.68 6.51
N GLN A 220 -11.31 10.46 7.46
CA GLN A 220 -11.08 11.90 7.54
C GLN A 220 -10.52 12.25 8.92
N VAL A 221 -9.32 12.83 8.94
CA VAL A 221 -8.69 13.33 10.16
C VAL A 221 -9.46 14.54 10.69
N LEU A 222 -9.60 14.62 12.02
CA LEU A 222 -10.40 15.64 12.70
C LEU A 222 -9.93 17.07 12.41
N ASP A 223 -10.86 17.95 12.03
CA ASP A 223 -10.61 19.39 11.85
C ASP A 223 -9.98 20.00 13.12
N GLY A 224 -8.82 20.65 12.96
CA GLY A 224 -8.05 21.23 14.06
C GLY A 224 -6.95 20.32 14.62
N THR A 225 -6.78 19.10 14.10
CA THR A 225 -5.55 18.32 14.30
C THR A 225 -4.38 19.00 13.59
N GLU A 226 -3.29 19.22 14.32
CA GLU A 226 -2.06 19.91 13.90
C GLU A 226 -0.91 18.94 13.63
N THR A 227 -0.93 17.75 14.24
CA THR A 227 0.11 16.71 14.08
C THR A 227 -0.53 15.33 13.96
N ILE A 228 0.04 14.50 13.09
CA ILE A 228 -0.19 13.05 13.07
C ILE A 228 1.08 12.39 13.61
N ALA A 229 0.95 11.55 14.64
CA ALA A 229 2.08 10.93 15.30
C ALA A 229 2.81 9.91 14.41
N SER A 230 4.01 9.52 14.83
CA SER A 230 4.73 8.42 14.20
C SER A 230 3.90 7.14 14.25
N GLN A 231 3.91 6.36 13.16
CA GLN A 231 3.20 5.08 13.03
C GLN A 231 1.67 5.16 13.22
N ALA A 232 1.07 6.35 13.27
CA ALA A 232 -0.33 6.53 13.68
C ALA A 232 -1.36 5.93 12.72
N PHE A 233 -1.00 5.69 11.46
CA PHE A 233 -1.78 4.92 10.48
C PHE A 233 -1.04 3.67 9.97
N ARG A 234 0.01 3.19 10.67
CA ARG A 234 0.75 1.98 10.25
C ARG A 234 -0.22 0.82 9.97
N GLU A 235 0.01 0.08 8.89
CA GLU A 235 -0.83 -1.05 8.44
C GLU A 235 -2.31 -0.71 8.15
N SER A 236 -2.71 0.57 8.13
CA SER A 236 -4.10 0.95 7.89
C SER A 236 -4.55 0.57 6.46
N ARG A 237 -5.75 0.00 6.37
CA ARG A 237 -6.28 -0.61 5.13
C ARG A 237 -7.11 0.33 4.26
N TYR A 238 -7.17 1.62 4.61
CA TYR A 238 -7.97 2.65 3.93
C TYR A 238 -7.48 2.88 2.49
N ARG A 239 -8.43 3.09 1.55
CA ARG A 239 -8.15 3.55 0.18
C ARG A 239 -7.82 5.03 0.12
N SER A 240 -8.38 5.83 1.03
CA SER A 240 -8.13 7.27 1.12
C SER A 240 -8.10 7.76 2.57
N ILE A 241 -7.17 8.65 2.87
CA ILE A 241 -7.10 9.37 4.16
C ILE A 241 -7.09 10.87 3.84
N ARG A 242 -8.11 11.60 4.29
CA ARG A 242 -8.23 13.05 4.09
C ARG A 242 -7.62 13.81 5.27
N LEU A 243 -6.69 14.71 4.99
CA LEU A 243 -6.05 15.59 5.98
C LEU A 243 -6.68 17.00 5.92
N PRO A 244 -7.11 17.60 7.04
CA PRO A 244 -7.56 18.99 7.07
C PRO A 244 -6.37 19.97 7.00
N ASP A 245 -6.64 21.22 6.57
CA ASP A 245 -5.64 22.29 6.41
C ASP A 245 -4.78 22.57 7.66
N SER A 246 -5.26 22.17 8.84
CA SER A 246 -4.56 22.33 10.11
C SER A 246 -3.35 21.40 10.28
N VAL A 247 -3.29 20.24 9.61
CA VAL A 247 -2.20 19.26 9.80
C VAL A 247 -0.89 19.81 9.24
N LYS A 248 0.10 20.05 10.13
CA LYS A 248 1.42 20.60 9.79
C LYS A 248 2.54 19.57 9.85
N ARG A 249 2.38 18.50 10.62
CA ARG A 249 3.45 17.53 10.88
C ARG A 249 2.92 16.11 10.75
N ILE A 250 3.63 15.26 10.01
CA ILE A 250 3.41 13.81 10.01
C ILE A 250 4.67 13.10 10.51
N GLY A 251 4.53 12.15 11.43
CA GLY A 251 5.63 11.48 12.11
C GLY A 251 6.37 10.42 11.28
N PHE A 252 7.32 9.76 11.92
CA PHE A 252 8.06 8.63 11.36
C PHE A 252 7.12 7.47 11.02
N GLY A 253 7.19 6.94 9.79
CA GLY A 253 6.40 5.76 9.39
C GLY A 253 4.89 5.94 9.46
N THR A 254 4.37 7.17 9.36
CA THR A 254 2.93 7.46 9.61
C THR A 254 1.99 6.54 8.84
N PHE A 255 2.25 6.28 7.56
CA PHE A 255 1.48 5.39 6.68
C PHE A 255 2.29 4.13 6.29
N ALA A 256 3.27 3.74 7.09
CA ALA A 256 4.11 2.58 6.78
C ALA A 256 3.25 1.31 6.68
N PHE A 257 3.53 0.46 5.69
CA PHE A 257 2.78 -0.77 5.39
C PHE A 257 1.26 -0.54 5.09
N CYS A 258 0.83 0.68 4.73
CA CYS A 258 -0.52 0.94 4.22
C CYS A 258 -0.69 0.38 2.80
N THR A 259 -0.98 -0.92 2.67
CA THR A 259 -0.92 -1.62 1.37
C THR A 259 -2.03 -1.26 0.35
N TRP A 260 -2.87 -0.27 0.65
CA TRP A 260 -4.12 0.05 -0.07
C TRP A 260 -4.40 1.55 -0.31
N LEU A 261 -3.55 2.47 0.15
CA LEU A 261 -3.76 3.90 -0.02
C LEU A 261 -3.58 4.31 -1.49
N ARG A 262 -4.60 4.87 -2.15
CA ARG A 262 -4.59 5.15 -3.60
C ARG A 262 -3.93 6.50 -3.96
N THR A 263 -4.16 7.54 -3.15
CA THR A 263 -3.61 8.90 -3.33
C THR A 263 -3.44 9.61 -1.98
N MET A 264 -2.57 10.63 -1.93
CA MET A 264 -2.35 11.44 -0.72
C MET A 264 -2.18 12.93 -1.05
N ASP A 265 -2.91 13.81 -0.36
CA ASP A 265 -2.68 15.26 -0.40
C ASP A 265 -1.92 15.74 0.85
N LEU A 266 -0.72 16.28 0.64
CA LEU A 266 0.15 16.85 1.66
C LEU A 266 0.29 18.38 1.53
N SER A 267 -0.52 19.07 0.72
CA SER A 267 -0.45 20.51 0.39
C SER A 267 -0.29 21.47 1.58
N ASN A 268 -0.70 21.04 2.78
CA ASN A 268 -0.70 21.80 4.02
C ASN A 268 0.39 21.44 5.04
N VAL A 269 1.13 20.36 4.81
CA VAL A 269 2.16 19.82 5.70
C VAL A 269 3.46 20.64 5.57
N GLU A 270 4.15 20.80 6.68
CA GLU A 270 5.37 21.60 6.85
C GLU A 270 6.55 20.73 7.33
N GLU A 271 6.29 19.57 7.95
CA GLU A 271 7.29 18.53 8.27
C GLU A 271 6.77 17.13 7.92
N ILE A 272 7.50 16.43 7.04
CA ILE A 272 7.26 15.05 6.65
C ILE A 272 8.34 14.15 7.30
N GLY A 273 7.91 13.27 8.20
CA GLY A 273 8.77 12.30 8.89
C GLY A 273 9.42 11.26 7.97
N ALA A 274 10.43 10.54 8.48
CA ALA A 274 11.16 9.53 7.70
C ALA A 274 10.32 8.26 7.48
N CYS A 275 10.61 7.51 6.43
CA CYS A 275 9.90 6.27 6.06
C CYS A 275 8.34 6.37 6.00
N PRO A 276 7.72 7.52 5.67
CA PRO A 276 6.29 7.76 5.91
C PRO A 276 5.36 6.85 5.09
N PHE A 277 5.80 6.35 3.92
CA PHE A 277 5.08 5.39 3.07
C PHE A 277 5.89 4.11 2.81
N TYR A 278 6.74 3.72 3.77
CA TYR A 278 7.62 2.55 3.64
C TYR A 278 6.89 1.24 3.98
N GLY A 279 7.14 0.16 3.23
CA GLY A 279 6.79 -1.20 3.61
C GLY A 279 5.73 -1.87 2.75
N GLY A 280 5.65 -1.54 1.46
CA GLY A 280 4.71 -2.18 0.53
C GLY A 280 3.36 -1.47 0.42
N ASP A 281 3.38 -0.16 0.20
CA ASP A 281 2.24 0.50 -0.43
C ASP A 281 2.24 0.15 -1.93
N TYR A 282 1.43 -0.84 -2.30
CA TYR A 282 1.32 -1.35 -3.67
C TYR A 282 0.28 -0.59 -4.51
N SER A 283 -0.24 0.54 -4.00
CA SER A 283 -1.44 1.22 -4.49
C SER A 283 -1.30 2.73 -4.65
N LEU A 284 -0.33 3.37 -3.99
CA LEU A 284 -0.18 4.82 -3.98
C LEU A 284 0.39 5.34 -5.29
N GLN A 285 -0.49 5.93 -6.10
CA GLN A 285 -0.19 6.28 -7.49
C GLN A 285 0.09 7.77 -7.69
N ALA A 286 -0.34 8.64 -6.75
CA ALA A 286 -0.05 10.07 -6.79
C ALA A 286 -0.04 10.72 -5.40
N ILE A 287 0.91 11.63 -5.19
CA ILE A 287 1.04 12.48 -4.00
C ILE A 287 1.12 13.95 -4.42
N GLN A 288 0.31 14.80 -3.79
CA GLN A 288 0.47 16.26 -3.88
C GLN A 288 1.39 16.77 -2.77
N PHE A 289 2.63 17.13 -3.11
CA PHE A 289 3.59 17.71 -2.16
C PHE A 289 3.26 19.18 -1.79
N PRO A 290 3.76 19.68 -0.65
CA PRO A 290 3.47 21.03 -0.14
C PRO A 290 3.87 22.16 -1.11
N LYS A 291 3.00 23.13 -1.35
CA LYS A 291 3.28 24.29 -2.23
C LYS A 291 3.90 25.49 -1.48
N ARG A 292 4.60 25.19 -0.39
CA ARG A 292 5.16 26.07 0.66
C ARG A 292 6.48 25.47 1.18
N ASP A 293 7.23 26.18 2.00
CA ASP A 293 8.44 25.64 2.66
C ASP A 293 8.11 24.39 3.51
N TYR A 294 8.84 23.29 3.28
CA TYR A 294 8.59 22.01 3.94
C TYR A 294 9.88 21.20 4.16
N THR A 295 9.99 20.57 5.33
CA THR A 295 11.08 19.61 5.62
C THR A 295 10.68 18.21 5.16
N LEU A 296 11.53 17.58 4.37
CA LEU A 296 11.44 16.17 3.97
C LEU A 296 12.56 15.35 4.63
N ARG A 297 12.18 14.21 5.22
CA ARG A 297 13.11 13.24 5.79
C ARG A 297 13.35 12.04 4.88
N LEU A 298 14.39 11.28 5.24
CA LEU A 298 14.98 10.19 4.48
C LEU A 298 13.96 9.08 4.14
N TYR A 299 14.18 8.40 3.01
CA TYR A 299 13.40 7.24 2.56
C TYR A 299 11.90 7.54 2.50
N THR A 300 11.51 8.61 1.80
CA THR A 300 10.10 9.03 1.70
C THR A 300 9.22 7.95 1.07
N MET A 301 9.66 7.36 -0.04
CA MET A 301 9.04 6.23 -0.75
C MET A 301 9.85 4.94 -0.56
N ASP A 302 9.26 3.80 -0.90
CA ASP A 302 10.00 2.54 -1.16
C ASP A 302 9.97 2.13 -2.64
N GLN A 303 10.72 1.08 -2.97
CA GLN A 303 10.94 0.60 -4.35
C GLN A 303 9.70 0.02 -5.05
N TYR A 304 8.64 -0.29 -4.31
CA TYR A 304 7.41 -0.94 -4.80
C TYR A 304 6.25 0.02 -5.01
N VAL A 305 6.36 1.27 -4.53
CA VAL A 305 5.32 2.29 -4.70
C VAL A 305 5.03 2.52 -6.19
N PRO A 306 3.77 2.33 -6.66
CA PRO A 306 3.45 2.31 -8.09
C PRO A 306 3.42 3.68 -8.78
N MET A 307 3.55 4.77 -8.01
CA MET A 307 3.57 6.14 -8.50
C MET A 307 4.54 6.36 -9.66
N ARG A 308 3.99 6.76 -10.82
CA ARG A 308 4.72 6.87 -12.09
C ARG A 308 5.29 8.26 -12.36
N ALA A 309 4.84 9.28 -11.63
CA ALA A 309 5.37 10.63 -11.73
C ALA A 309 5.50 11.28 -10.35
N LEU A 310 6.49 12.16 -10.22
CA LEU A 310 6.75 12.93 -8.99
C LEU A 310 7.00 14.40 -9.36
N LEU A 311 6.38 15.32 -8.62
CA LEU A 311 6.80 16.72 -8.58
C LEU A 311 7.34 17.07 -7.19
N LEU A 312 8.64 17.37 -7.11
CA LEU A 312 9.22 18.03 -5.95
C LEU A 312 8.98 19.53 -6.06
N THR A 313 8.33 20.11 -5.06
CA THR A 313 7.81 21.48 -5.08
C THR A 313 8.79 22.48 -4.46
N LYS A 314 8.61 23.76 -4.78
CA LYS A 314 9.39 24.85 -4.18
C LYS A 314 9.28 24.84 -2.64
N GLY A 315 10.37 25.20 -1.97
CA GLY A 315 10.44 25.21 -0.51
C GLY A 315 10.89 23.88 0.12
N LEU A 316 11.27 22.88 -0.68
CA LEU A 316 11.86 21.63 -0.20
C LEU A 316 13.15 21.86 0.61
N HIS A 317 13.16 21.39 1.85
CA HIS A 317 14.32 21.29 2.72
C HIS A 317 14.61 19.81 3.05
N LEU A 318 15.76 19.30 2.62
CA LEU A 318 16.24 17.96 2.97
C LEU A 318 17.05 18.03 4.29
N GLU A 319 16.69 17.23 5.28
CA GLU A 319 17.39 17.21 6.59
C GLU A 319 18.80 16.61 6.49
N ASP A 320 18.96 15.50 5.77
CA ASP A 320 20.27 14.95 5.39
C ASP A 320 20.35 14.71 3.87
N LYS A 321 21.23 15.45 3.22
CA LYS A 321 21.45 15.42 1.77
C LYS A 321 22.23 14.19 1.28
N ASN A 322 22.83 13.42 2.18
CA ASN A 322 23.57 12.20 1.83
C ASN A 322 22.63 10.97 1.65
N SER A 323 21.35 11.17 1.96
CA SER A 323 20.27 10.18 1.86
C SER A 323 19.48 10.29 0.56
N SER A 324 18.73 9.23 0.26
CA SER A 324 17.78 9.16 -0.85
C SER A 324 16.35 9.05 -0.32
N SER A 325 15.43 9.78 -0.93
CA SER A 325 14.01 9.84 -0.57
C SER A 325 13.13 9.11 -1.59
N PHE A 326 13.58 9.00 -2.85
CA PHE A 326 12.83 8.44 -4.00
C PHE A 326 13.64 7.40 -4.80
N GLY A 327 14.74 6.90 -4.23
CA GLY A 327 15.57 5.88 -4.83
C GLY A 327 14.86 4.54 -4.98
N GLU A 328 15.24 3.82 -6.04
CA GLU A 328 14.80 2.47 -6.38
C GLU A 328 13.31 2.35 -6.75
N MET A 329 12.59 3.46 -6.94
CA MET A 329 11.18 3.47 -7.40
C MET A 329 11.05 2.85 -8.79
N LYS A 330 10.58 1.60 -8.86
CA LYS A 330 10.52 0.78 -10.09
C LYS A 330 9.55 1.30 -11.14
N TYR A 331 8.53 2.06 -10.74
CA TYR A 331 7.46 2.50 -11.62
C TYR A 331 7.59 3.96 -12.06
N LEU A 332 8.53 4.72 -11.49
CA LEU A 332 8.73 6.13 -11.77
C LEU A 332 9.22 6.35 -13.22
N GLN A 333 8.42 7.06 -14.01
CA GLN A 333 8.66 7.39 -15.42
C GLN A 333 9.04 8.87 -15.62
N CYS A 334 8.52 9.77 -14.76
CA CYS A 334 8.79 11.21 -14.80
C CYS A 334 9.17 11.75 -13.41
N ALA A 335 10.36 12.33 -13.29
CA ALA A 335 10.78 13.07 -12.10
C ALA A 335 10.90 14.55 -12.44
N ALA A 336 10.07 15.39 -11.82
CA ALA A 336 10.05 16.82 -12.04
C ALA A 336 10.39 17.57 -10.74
N VAL A 337 11.12 18.68 -10.87
CA VAL A 337 11.56 19.50 -9.74
C VAL A 337 11.23 20.97 -10.06
N GLN A 338 10.48 21.64 -9.18
CA GLN A 338 9.87 22.94 -9.46
C GLN A 338 10.83 24.12 -9.23
N ASP A 339 10.61 25.19 -10.00
CA ASP A 339 11.26 26.50 -9.83
C ASP A 339 11.19 27.00 -8.37
N GLY A 340 12.37 27.18 -7.77
CA GLY A 340 12.55 27.52 -6.35
C GLY A 340 13.28 26.43 -5.55
N VAL A 341 13.38 25.20 -6.04
CA VAL A 341 14.25 24.17 -5.47
C VAL A 341 15.71 24.44 -5.87
N THR A 342 16.62 24.50 -4.89
CA THR A 342 18.04 24.81 -5.11
C THR A 342 18.98 23.61 -4.98
N ALA A 343 18.53 22.51 -4.36
CA ALA A 343 19.28 21.27 -4.18
C ALA A 343 18.34 20.06 -4.07
N ILE A 344 18.87 18.88 -4.40
CA ILE A 344 18.23 17.55 -4.28
C ILE A 344 19.18 16.60 -3.51
N GLY A 345 18.73 15.39 -3.18
CA GLY A 345 19.50 14.41 -2.38
C GLY A 345 20.52 13.58 -3.17
N GLU A 346 21.59 13.11 -2.53
CA GLU A 346 22.45 12.08 -3.10
C GLU A 346 21.63 10.83 -3.42
N LYS A 347 21.82 10.26 -4.61
CA LYS A 347 21.11 9.04 -5.03
C LYS A 347 19.57 9.21 -5.05
N GLU A 348 19.04 10.45 -5.10
CA GLU A 348 17.60 10.73 -4.95
C GLU A 348 16.71 9.93 -5.91
N PHE A 349 17.19 9.67 -7.14
CA PHE A 349 16.51 8.87 -8.16
C PHE A 349 17.33 7.65 -8.60
N GLN A 350 18.31 7.22 -7.80
CA GLN A 350 19.16 6.06 -8.13
C GLN A 350 18.32 4.80 -8.37
N LYS A 351 18.64 4.02 -9.40
CA LYS A 351 17.94 2.79 -9.83
C LYS A 351 16.46 2.97 -10.20
N CYS A 352 15.98 4.17 -10.52
CA CYS A 352 14.67 4.33 -11.14
C CYS A 352 14.72 3.86 -12.60
N GLY A 353 14.74 2.53 -12.82
CA GLY A 353 15.04 1.93 -14.12
C GLY A 353 14.10 2.37 -15.25
N ARG A 354 12.83 2.67 -14.92
CA ARG A 354 11.81 3.15 -15.86
C ARG A 354 11.78 4.67 -16.07
N LEU A 355 12.67 5.43 -15.41
CA LEU A 355 12.71 6.89 -15.48
C LEU A 355 13.14 7.35 -16.87
N GLN A 356 12.18 7.91 -17.62
CA GLN A 356 12.37 8.35 -19.01
C GLN A 356 12.56 9.86 -19.12
N MET A 357 12.02 10.63 -18.18
CA MET A 357 12.01 12.08 -18.20
C MET A 357 12.43 12.65 -16.84
N VAL A 358 13.41 13.54 -16.87
CA VAL A 358 13.85 14.34 -15.72
C VAL A 358 13.74 15.81 -16.09
N LEU A 359 13.03 16.60 -15.27
CA LEU A 359 12.85 18.04 -15.46
C LEU A 359 13.50 18.78 -14.29
N LEU A 360 14.59 19.51 -14.57
CA LEU A 360 15.37 20.28 -13.60
C LEU A 360 15.13 21.79 -13.79
N PRO A 361 14.93 22.57 -12.71
CA PRO A 361 14.60 23.99 -12.80
C PRO A 361 15.85 24.88 -12.86
N ASP A 362 15.71 26.09 -13.41
CA ASP A 362 16.75 27.13 -13.49
C ASP A 362 17.21 27.67 -12.11
N THR A 363 16.67 27.15 -11.01
CA THR A 363 17.11 27.45 -9.64
C THR A 363 18.08 26.41 -9.07
N LEU A 364 18.22 25.23 -9.68
CA LEU A 364 19.04 24.14 -9.17
C LEU A 364 20.53 24.50 -9.25
N GLN A 365 21.24 24.42 -8.12
CA GLN A 365 22.65 24.86 -8.03
C GLN A 365 23.66 23.71 -8.19
N SER A 366 23.24 22.47 -7.93
CA SER A 366 24.13 21.30 -7.91
C SER A 366 23.36 20.00 -8.11
N ILE A 367 23.93 19.04 -8.85
CA ILE A 367 23.43 17.66 -8.94
C ILE A 367 24.35 16.75 -8.12
N PRO A 368 23.89 16.12 -7.03
CA PRO A 368 24.74 15.40 -6.06
C PRO A 368 25.10 13.97 -6.50
N GLU A 369 25.98 13.31 -5.73
CA GLU A 369 26.53 11.97 -6.04
C GLU A 369 25.45 10.96 -6.48
N LYS A 370 25.69 10.28 -7.61
CA LYS A 370 24.85 9.17 -8.14
C LYS A 370 23.35 9.47 -8.29
N CYS A 371 22.94 10.75 -8.36
CA CYS A 371 21.53 11.17 -8.34
C CYS A 371 20.62 10.41 -9.32
N PHE A 372 21.07 10.15 -10.55
CA PHE A 372 20.34 9.41 -11.60
C PHE A 372 21.02 8.07 -11.97
N SER A 373 21.94 7.58 -11.15
CA SER A 373 22.68 6.34 -11.45
C SER A 373 21.72 5.17 -11.62
N LYS A 374 21.89 4.36 -12.68
CA LYS A 374 21.00 3.25 -13.08
C LYS A 374 19.57 3.66 -13.49
N CYS A 375 19.36 4.88 -13.97
CA CYS A 375 18.15 5.24 -14.71
C CYS A 375 18.28 4.77 -16.18
N THR A 376 18.17 3.45 -16.39
CA THR A 376 18.41 2.77 -17.66
C THR A 376 17.51 3.25 -18.81
N SER A 377 16.30 3.72 -18.52
CA SER A 377 15.37 4.30 -19.52
C SER A 377 15.65 5.77 -19.87
N LEU A 378 16.56 6.45 -19.16
CA LEU A 378 16.79 7.89 -19.32
C LEU A 378 17.63 8.16 -20.57
N LYS A 379 16.96 8.65 -21.62
CA LYS A 379 17.58 8.92 -22.95
C LYS A 379 18.15 10.32 -23.09
N LYS A 380 17.69 11.25 -22.25
CA LYS A 380 17.99 12.68 -22.33
C LYS A 380 18.01 13.30 -20.94
N LEU A 381 19.03 14.12 -20.65
CA LEU A 381 19.06 14.97 -19.47
C LEU A 381 19.43 16.40 -19.88
N TYR A 382 18.54 17.35 -19.61
CA TYR A 382 18.89 18.77 -19.64
C TYR A 382 19.50 19.17 -18.30
N ILE A 383 20.63 19.88 -18.34
CA ILE A 383 21.30 20.43 -17.16
C ILE A 383 21.27 21.97 -17.26
N PRO A 384 20.51 22.65 -16.38
CA PRO A 384 20.41 24.11 -16.40
C PRO A 384 21.75 24.83 -16.16
N PRO A 385 22.00 26.00 -16.75
CA PRO A 385 23.23 26.78 -16.56
C PRO A 385 23.42 27.32 -15.12
N SER A 386 22.39 27.22 -14.28
CA SER A 386 22.47 27.48 -12.84
C SER A 386 23.25 26.42 -12.06
N VAL A 387 23.44 25.23 -12.65
CA VAL A 387 24.18 24.12 -12.03
C VAL A 387 25.68 24.45 -12.09
N THR A 388 26.32 24.51 -10.93
CA THR A 388 27.75 24.85 -10.78
C THR A 388 28.61 23.69 -10.27
N SER A 389 27.99 22.54 -10.00
CA SER A 389 28.65 21.32 -9.54
C SER A 389 27.81 20.08 -9.87
N ILE A 390 28.47 19.03 -10.38
CA ILE A 390 27.88 17.71 -10.67
C ILE A 390 28.75 16.68 -9.96
N GLY A 391 28.13 15.82 -9.16
CA GLY A 391 28.82 14.81 -8.35
C GLY A 391 29.21 13.53 -9.10
N ASP A 392 30.08 12.74 -8.48
CA ASP A 392 30.57 11.48 -9.03
C ASP A 392 29.43 10.54 -9.45
N GLY A 393 29.54 9.96 -10.64
CA GLY A 393 28.66 8.90 -11.11
C GLY A 393 27.18 9.27 -11.24
N VAL A 394 26.83 10.56 -11.34
CA VAL A 394 25.44 11.05 -11.52
C VAL A 394 24.64 10.29 -12.58
N LEU A 395 25.23 9.97 -13.74
CA LEU A 395 24.64 9.14 -14.80
C LEU A 395 25.31 7.75 -14.95
N ALA A 396 25.96 7.23 -13.91
CA ALA A 396 26.59 5.90 -13.97
C ALA A 396 25.57 4.81 -14.34
N ASP A 397 25.96 3.89 -15.22
CA ASP A 397 25.12 2.85 -15.84
C ASP A 397 23.92 3.37 -16.68
N CYS A 398 23.95 4.63 -17.14
CA CYS A 398 22.94 5.22 -18.04
C CYS A 398 23.49 5.43 -19.46
N SER A 399 22.60 5.69 -20.43
CA SER A 399 22.95 5.96 -21.84
C SER A 399 22.40 7.30 -22.37
N ALA A 400 22.13 8.25 -21.47
CA ALA A 400 21.54 9.54 -21.80
C ALA A 400 22.46 10.42 -22.65
N VAL A 401 21.86 11.22 -23.54
CA VAL A 401 22.49 12.41 -24.13
C VAL A 401 22.30 13.59 -23.18
N ILE A 402 23.38 14.33 -22.91
CA ILE A 402 23.40 15.50 -22.03
C ILE A 402 23.22 16.77 -22.88
N TYR A 403 22.34 17.66 -22.44
CA TYR A 403 22.07 18.95 -23.07
C TYR A 403 22.38 20.08 -22.08
N GLY A 404 23.15 21.08 -22.51
CA GLY A 404 23.58 22.22 -21.67
C GLY A 404 24.19 23.33 -22.53
N GLU A 405 24.71 24.39 -21.91
CA GLU A 405 25.39 25.49 -22.63
C GLU A 405 26.88 25.16 -22.86
N GLU A 406 27.45 25.59 -24.00
CA GLU A 406 28.88 25.49 -24.31
C GLU A 406 29.74 26.13 -23.20
N GLY A 407 30.75 25.42 -22.72
CA GLY A 407 31.62 25.86 -21.62
C GLY A 407 30.99 25.80 -20.22
N SER A 408 29.84 25.14 -20.05
CA SER A 408 29.24 24.86 -18.75
C SER A 408 29.78 23.56 -18.13
N VAL A 409 29.58 23.38 -16.80
CA VAL A 409 29.96 22.15 -16.10
C VAL A 409 29.24 20.89 -16.62
N ALA A 410 28.15 21.06 -17.38
CA ALA A 410 27.46 19.97 -18.06
C ALA A 410 28.27 19.43 -19.25
N GLU A 411 29.00 20.29 -19.97
CA GLU A 411 29.93 19.88 -21.03
C GLU A 411 31.16 19.19 -20.42
N ASP A 412 31.78 19.79 -19.41
CA ASP A 412 32.92 19.19 -18.69
C ASP A 412 32.56 17.78 -18.19
N TYR A 413 31.44 17.63 -17.46
CA TYR A 413 30.99 16.34 -16.96
C TYR A 413 30.71 15.33 -18.09
N ALA A 414 30.10 15.77 -19.20
CA ALA A 414 29.82 14.91 -20.34
C ALA A 414 31.11 14.39 -20.97
N LEU A 415 32.08 15.27 -21.22
CA LEU A 415 33.36 14.94 -21.84
C LEU A 415 34.24 14.06 -20.94
N GLU A 416 34.31 14.36 -19.64
CA GLU A 416 35.10 13.56 -18.67
C GLU A 416 34.55 12.13 -18.49
N ASN A 417 33.23 11.96 -18.55
CA ASN A 417 32.57 10.66 -18.35
C ASN A 417 32.22 9.94 -19.67
N GLY A 418 32.49 10.55 -20.83
CA GLY A 418 32.29 9.95 -22.15
C GLY A 418 30.84 9.93 -22.67
N PHE A 419 29.98 10.82 -22.15
CA PHE A 419 28.61 11.01 -22.66
C PHE A 419 28.59 11.86 -23.95
N SER A 420 27.53 11.71 -24.74
CA SER A 420 27.26 12.64 -25.84
C SER A 420 26.72 13.96 -25.27
N PHE A 421 27.35 15.07 -25.63
CA PHE A 421 26.90 16.43 -25.30
C PHE A 421 26.24 17.11 -26.50
N VAL A 422 25.26 17.97 -26.25
CA VAL A 422 24.61 18.86 -27.23
C VAL A 422 24.51 20.26 -26.63
N ASP A 423 25.14 21.23 -27.29
CA ASP A 423 24.97 22.65 -26.96
C ASP A 423 23.53 23.11 -27.21
N VAL A 424 22.98 23.86 -26.25
CA VAL A 424 21.66 24.49 -26.34
C VAL A 424 21.70 26.01 -26.41
N SER A 425 22.88 26.64 -26.49
CA SER A 425 23.05 28.11 -26.46
C SER A 425 22.35 28.87 -27.60
N SER A 426 21.81 28.14 -28.58
CA SER A 426 21.02 28.66 -29.70
C SER A 426 19.51 28.37 -29.62
N HIS A 427 19.03 27.70 -28.56
CA HIS A 427 17.61 27.39 -28.36
C HIS A 427 16.82 28.60 -27.82
N ASP A 428 15.59 28.80 -28.31
CA ASP A 428 14.63 29.73 -27.69
C ASP A 428 13.89 29.04 -26.53
N HIS A 429 14.31 29.36 -25.30
CA HIS A 429 13.60 28.98 -24.07
C HIS A 429 12.70 30.09 -23.53
N GLU A 430 12.63 31.27 -24.16
CA GLU A 430 11.77 32.38 -23.75
C GLU A 430 10.31 32.08 -24.14
N HIS A 431 10.06 31.73 -25.40
CA HIS A 431 8.73 31.65 -26.04
C HIS A 431 8.09 30.24 -26.05
N LEU A 432 8.42 29.39 -25.08
CA LEU A 432 7.88 28.03 -24.97
C LEU A 432 6.40 27.99 -24.59
N ALA A 433 5.66 27.05 -25.18
CA ALA A 433 4.23 26.86 -24.94
C ALA A 433 3.95 25.89 -23.77
N ASP A 434 2.86 26.12 -23.04
CA ASP A 434 2.39 25.23 -21.97
C ASP A 434 2.03 23.86 -22.55
N THR A 435 2.73 22.81 -22.10
CA THR A 435 2.72 21.47 -22.68
C THR A 435 2.48 20.43 -21.59
N THR A 436 1.62 19.43 -21.86
CA THR A 436 1.58 18.20 -21.05
C THR A 436 2.88 17.43 -21.27
N VAL A 437 3.69 17.31 -20.23
CA VAL A 437 4.96 16.56 -20.26
C VAL A 437 4.82 15.16 -19.68
N TYR A 438 3.87 14.96 -18.76
CA TYR A 438 3.45 13.65 -18.27
C TYR A 438 1.94 13.64 -17.99
N GLU A 439 1.26 12.53 -18.27
CA GLU A 439 -0.17 12.37 -17.94
C GLU A 439 -0.55 10.88 -17.80
N ASP A 440 -1.12 10.52 -16.66
CA ASP A 440 -1.71 9.21 -16.36
C ASP A 440 -3.15 9.39 -15.79
N PRO A 441 -3.83 8.38 -15.22
CA PRO A 441 -5.15 8.55 -14.61
C PRO A 441 -5.18 9.41 -13.34
N TYR A 442 -4.09 9.51 -12.59
CA TYR A 442 -4.02 10.11 -11.26
C TYR A 442 -3.36 11.48 -11.25
N MET A 443 -2.47 11.73 -12.20
CA MET A 443 -1.62 12.89 -12.23
C MET A 443 -1.42 13.40 -13.66
N LYS A 444 -1.24 14.70 -13.76
CA LYS A 444 -0.71 15.35 -14.95
C LYS A 444 0.37 16.34 -14.53
N ILE A 445 1.48 16.34 -15.25
CA ILE A 445 2.53 17.36 -15.12
C ILE A 445 2.51 18.20 -16.41
N THR A 446 2.42 19.50 -16.23
CA THR A 446 2.51 20.50 -17.30
C THR A 446 3.72 21.41 -17.07
N ALA A 447 4.33 21.87 -18.16
CA ALA A 447 5.44 22.82 -18.13
C ALA A 447 5.53 23.58 -19.46
N LYS A 448 6.21 24.73 -19.46
CA LYS A 448 6.69 25.35 -20.70
C LYS A 448 7.94 24.60 -21.12
N TYR A 449 7.78 23.72 -22.11
CA TYR A 449 8.72 22.62 -22.37
C TYR A 449 9.36 22.72 -23.76
N CYS A 450 10.68 22.55 -23.84
CA CYS A 450 11.39 22.37 -25.10
C CYS A 450 11.54 20.87 -25.40
N SER A 451 10.78 20.36 -26.37
CA SER A 451 10.82 18.96 -26.78
C SER A 451 12.19 18.49 -27.28
N GLU A 452 13.00 19.41 -27.82
CA GLU A 452 14.33 19.14 -28.37
C GLU A 452 15.35 18.87 -27.25
N CYS A 453 15.67 19.86 -26.41
CA CYS A 453 16.68 19.71 -25.34
C CYS A 453 16.15 19.11 -24.03
N GLY A 454 14.87 19.33 -23.70
CA GLY A 454 14.27 18.89 -22.43
C GLY A 454 14.14 19.98 -21.36
N TYR A 455 14.53 21.22 -21.66
CA TYR A 455 14.29 22.37 -20.78
C TYR A 455 12.81 22.48 -20.38
N ALA A 456 12.54 22.81 -19.11
CA ALA A 456 11.21 23.04 -18.58
C ALA A 456 11.20 24.16 -17.53
N LYS A 457 10.22 25.06 -17.61
CA LYS A 457 9.91 26.09 -16.60
C LYS A 457 8.41 26.15 -16.31
N ASP A 458 8.03 26.87 -15.26
CA ASP A 458 6.63 27.03 -14.81
C ASP A 458 5.95 25.68 -14.50
N ILE A 459 6.74 24.71 -14.03
CA ILE A 459 6.33 23.30 -13.86
C ILE A 459 5.21 23.19 -12.82
N GLN A 460 4.11 22.51 -13.19
CA GLN A 460 2.91 22.35 -12.39
C GLN A 460 2.40 20.90 -12.37
N GLN A 461 1.79 20.52 -11.26
CA GLN A 461 1.11 19.25 -11.04
C GLN A 461 -0.39 19.50 -10.90
N GLU A 462 -1.18 18.76 -11.65
CA GLU A 462 -2.63 18.63 -11.53
C GLU A 462 -2.94 17.21 -11.02
N MET A 463 -3.49 17.11 -9.81
CA MET A 463 -4.02 15.85 -9.28
C MET A 463 -5.36 15.57 -9.94
N LYS A 464 -5.49 14.42 -10.59
CA LYS A 464 -6.74 13.95 -11.17
C LYS A 464 -7.48 13.10 -10.14
N ASN A 465 -8.69 13.53 -9.79
CA ASN A 465 -9.65 12.63 -9.18
C ASN A 465 -10.34 11.82 -10.30
N THR A 466 -9.66 10.79 -10.82
CA THR A 466 -10.29 9.86 -11.75
C THR A 466 -11.33 9.03 -11.01
N ASP A 467 -12.52 9.01 -11.60
CA ASP A 467 -13.62 8.14 -11.24
C ASP A 467 -13.12 6.69 -11.12
N PRO A 468 -13.21 6.04 -9.95
CA PRO A 468 -12.78 4.65 -9.81
C PRO A 468 -13.63 3.70 -10.68
N ASP A 469 -14.87 4.09 -10.98
CA ASP A 469 -15.84 3.34 -11.80
C ASP A 469 -15.77 3.69 -13.30
N ALA A 470 -14.68 4.33 -13.75
CA ALA A 470 -14.50 4.74 -15.14
C ALA A 470 -14.52 3.55 -16.13
N ASP A 471 -15.68 3.32 -16.76
CA ASP A 471 -15.88 2.28 -17.77
C ASP A 471 -15.00 2.48 -19.02
N ILE A 472 -13.90 1.74 -19.07
CA ILE A 472 -12.99 1.67 -20.22
C ILE A 472 -13.43 0.66 -21.30
N THR A 473 -14.58 0.01 -21.17
CA THR A 473 -15.10 -0.89 -22.21
C THR A 473 -15.51 -0.12 -23.48
N ASN A 474 -15.71 1.19 -23.36
CA ASN A 474 -16.31 2.06 -24.38
C ASN A 474 -17.75 1.63 -24.75
N GLY A 475 -18.48 1.02 -23.81
CA GLY A 475 -19.84 0.51 -24.03
C GLY A 475 -19.92 -0.76 -24.89
N VAL A 476 -18.82 -1.49 -25.05
CA VAL A 476 -18.80 -2.79 -25.76
C VAL A 476 -19.48 -3.88 -24.93
N TYR A 477 -19.37 -3.83 -23.61
CA TYR A 477 -20.07 -4.72 -22.68
C TYR A 477 -20.24 -4.03 -21.32
N ASP A 478 -21.36 -4.21 -20.64
CA ASP A 478 -21.57 -3.68 -19.30
C ASP A 478 -20.92 -4.64 -18.28
N MET A 479 -19.73 -4.27 -17.79
CA MET A 479 -18.95 -5.10 -16.86
C MET A 479 -19.38 -4.90 -15.39
N HIS A 480 -20.41 -4.10 -15.10
CA HIS A 480 -20.98 -3.94 -13.75
C HIS A 480 -19.94 -3.59 -12.66
N ILE A 481 -18.97 -2.74 -13.02
CA ILE A 481 -17.79 -2.40 -12.21
C ILE A 481 -18.20 -1.85 -10.83
N GLU A 482 -19.28 -1.07 -10.79
CA GLU A 482 -19.80 -0.42 -9.59
C GLU A 482 -20.17 -1.40 -8.45
N LYS A 483 -20.53 -2.64 -8.81
CA LYS A 483 -20.89 -3.69 -7.83
C LYS A 483 -19.66 -4.25 -7.12
N ALA A 484 -18.46 -4.05 -7.65
CA ALA A 484 -17.23 -4.48 -7.00
C ALA A 484 -16.98 -3.76 -5.67
N HIS A 485 -17.46 -2.51 -5.56
CA HIS A 485 -17.36 -1.70 -4.35
C HIS A 485 -18.45 -2.01 -3.29
N GLU A 486 -19.42 -2.90 -3.58
CA GLU A 486 -20.39 -3.35 -2.58
C GLU A 486 -19.77 -4.41 -1.64
N LYS A 487 -19.80 -4.17 -0.32
CA LYS A 487 -19.32 -5.16 0.67
C LYS A 487 -20.26 -6.37 0.72
N VAL A 488 -19.73 -7.55 0.40
CA VAL A 488 -20.50 -8.81 0.30
C VAL A 488 -20.40 -9.61 1.61
N VAL A 489 -21.54 -9.88 2.26
CA VAL A 489 -21.58 -10.72 3.48
C VAL A 489 -21.66 -12.20 3.10
N LEU A 490 -20.72 -13.01 3.59
CA LEU A 490 -20.61 -14.43 3.23
C LEU A 490 -21.52 -15.35 4.04
N GLU A 491 -22.13 -16.33 3.36
CA GLU A 491 -22.97 -17.34 3.99
C GLU A 491 -22.18 -18.32 4.89
N ARG A 492 -22.88 -19.31 5.46
CA ARG A 492 -22.28 -20.33 6.36
C ARG A 492 -21.28 -21.25 5.66
N ASN A 493 -21.38 -21.39 4.35
CA ASN A 493 -20.53 -22.20 3.47
C ASN A 493 -19.39 -21.41 2.80
N MET A 494 -19.18 -20.14 3.19
CA MET A 494 -18.22 -19.22 2.55
C MET A 494 -18.56 -18.87 1.09
N THR A 495 -19.84 -18.96 0.71
CA THR A 495 -20.34 -18.59 -0.62
C THR A 495 -21.09 -17.24 -0.57
N ASP A 496 -21.12 -16.51 -1.69
CA ASP A 496 -21.97 -15.32 -1.88
C ASP A 496 -23.24 -15.61 -2.69
N ALA A 497 -24.06 -14.59 -2.94
CA ALA A 497 -25.25 -14.70 -3.79
C ALA A 497 -24.93 -15.11 -5.23
N GLN A 498 -23.75 -14.72 -5.75
CA GLN A 498 -23.26 -15.07 -7.08
C GLN A 498 -22.73 -16.51 -7.15
N GLY A 499 -22.70 -17.28 -6.06
CA GLY A 499 -22.15 -18.64 -6.09
C GLY A 499 -20.62 -18.68 -6.13
N VAL A 500 -19.96 -17.53 -5.92
CA VAL A 500 -18.51 -17.46 -5.73
C VAL A 500 -18.20 -17.97 -4.32
N VAL A 501 -17.26 -18.91 -4.23
CA VAL A 501 -16.87 -19.57 -2.98
C VAL A 501 -15.48 -19.11 -2.59
N TYR A 502 -15.37 -18.58 -1.37
CA TYR A 502 -14.16 -17.93 -0.87
C TYR A 502 -13.45 -18.80 0.18
N SER A 503 -12.14 -18.61 0.29
CA SER A 503 -11.36 -18.93 1.48
C SER A 503 -10.93 -17.63 2.15
N ILE A 504 -10.68 -17.66 3.46
CA ILE A 504 -10.21 -16.51 4.23
C ILE A 504 -8.94 -16.86 5.01
N ASN A 505 -7.96 -15.98 4.98
CA ASN A 505 -6.80 -16.03 5.87
C ASN A 505 -7.06 -15.09 7.06
N LYS A 506 -7.20 -15.67 8.26
CA LYS A 506 -7.45 -14.95 9.52
C LYS A 506 -6.22 -14.27 10.13
N GLN A 507 -5.04 -14.42 9.53
CA GLN A 507 -3.80 -13.78 9.97
C GLN A 507 -3.47 -12.53 9.14
N THR A 508 -3.81 -12.54 7.84
CA THR A 508 -3.55 -11.43 6.91
C THR A 508 -4.78 -10.62 6.54
N HIS A 509 -5.97 -11.05 6.98
CA HIS A 509 -7.29 -10.48 6.62
C HIS A 509 -7.52 -10.32 5.11
N ILE A 510 -7.04 -11.32 4.38
CA ILE A 510 -7.24 -11.51 2.94
C ILE A 510 -8.27 -12.62 2.70
N ALA A 511 -9.11 -12.44 1.70
CA ALA A 511 -9.97 -13.44 1.11
C ALA A 511 -9.45 -13.85 -0.27
N SER A 512 -9.76 -15.07 -0.70
CA SER A 512 -9.42 -15.57 -2.03
C SER A 512 -10.59 -16.33 -2.64
N VAL A 513 -10.89 -16.05 -3.91
CA VAL A 513 -11.87 -16.83 -4.70
C VAL A 513 -11.27 -18.21 -4.96
N VAL A 514 -11.97 -19.28 -4.55
CA VAL A 514 -11.50 -20.68 -4.66
C VAL A 514 -12.19 -21.42 -5.79
N ARG A 515 -13.49 -21.17 -5.99
CA ARG A 515 -14.29 -21.70 -7.11
C ARG A 515 -15.53 -20.86 -7.33
N VAL A 516 -16.12 -20.94 -8.52
CA VAL A 516 -17.48 -20.44 -8.78
C VAL A 516 -18.40 -21.62 -9.08
N GLU A 517 -19.59 -21.63 -8.50
CA GLU A 517 -20.62 -22.64 -8.79
C GLU A 517 -21.18 -22.47 -10.21
N ASP A 518 -21.40 -23.58 -10.91
CA ASP A 518 -21.97 -23.55 -12.27
C ASP A 518 -23.51 -23.48 -12.19
N ARG A 519 -24.09 -22.38 -12.68
CA ARG A 519 -25.54 -22.12 -12.67
C ARG A 519 -25.97 -21.48 -13.99
N GLU A 520 -27.05 -21.97 -14.59
CA GLU A 520 -27.52 -21.51 -15.92
C GLU A 520 -27.89 -20.02 -15.96
N GLU A 521 -28.32 -19.46 -14.83
CA GLU A 521 -28.72 -18.06 -14.69
C GLU A 521 -27.57 -17.07 -14.42
N GLN A 522 -26.30 -17.53 -14.40
CA GLN A 522 -25.13 -16.72 -14.01
C GLN A 522 -24.13 -16.59 -15.15
N THR A 523 -24.38 -15.62 -16.04
CA THR A 523 -23.45 -15.28 -17.14
C THR A 523 -22.35 -14.29 -16.72
N ASP A 524 -22.59 -13.48 -15.69
CA ASP A 524 -21.76 -12.32 -15.35
C ASP A 524 -21.38 -12.40 -13.87
N ILE A 525 -20.08 -12.39 -13.56
CA ILE A 525 -19.56 -12.52 -12.20
C ILE A 525 -18.67 -11.32 -11.86
N VAL A 526 -19.07 -10.54 -10.85
CA VAL A 526 -18.28 -9.44 -10.30
C VAL A 526 -17.63 -9.89 -9.00
N ILE A 527 -16.30 -9.97 -8.97
CA ILE A 527 -15.58 -10.27 -7.73
C ILE A 527 -15.53 -9.00 -6.87
N PRO A 528 -16.13 -8.98 -5.67
CA PRO A 528 -16.16 -7.80 -4.80
C PRO A 528 -14.77 -7.51 -4.24
N GLU A 529 -14.58 -6.27 -3.77
CA GLU A 529 -13.34 -5.85 -3.11
C GLU A 529 -13.23 -6.32 -1.66
N VAL A 530 -14.36 -6.33 -0.96
CA VAL A 530 -14.42 -6.66 0.47
C VAL A 530 -15.53 -7.67 0.70
N VAL A 531 -15.17 -8.76 1.37
CA VAL A 531 -16.11 -9.75 1.89
C VAL A 531 -16.13 -9.71 3.41
N GLU A 532 -17.32 -9.79 4.01
CA GLU A 532 -17.49 -9.85 5.45
C GLU A 532 -17.78 -11.28 5.90
N LYS A 533 -17.05 -11.75 6.93
CA LYS A 533 -17.37 -13.00 7.60
C LYS A 533 -17.39 -12.82 9.12
N ASP A 534 -18.55 -13.08 9.70
CA ASP A 534 -18.80 -13.09 11.14
C ASP A 534 -18.36 -11.78 11.84
N GLY A 535 -18.67 -10.62 11.22
CA GLY A 535 -18.29 -9.29 11.70
C GLY A 535 -16.85 -8.88 11.38
N VAL A 536 -16.16 -9.58 10.49
CA VAL A 536 -14.76 -9.30 10.13
C VAL A 536 -14.63 -9.06 8.63
N GLU A 537 -14.01 -7.94 8.26
CA GLU A 537 -13.81 -7.52 6.86
C GLU A 537 -12.49 -8.07 6.29
N TYR A 538 -12.58 -8.83 5.20
CA TYR A 538 -11.44 -9.38 4.45
C TYR A 538 -11.41 -8.76 3.06
N ILE A 539 -10.22 -8.36 2.60
CA ILE A 539 -10.04 -7.82 1.25
C ILE A 539 -9.79 -8.98 0.29
N VAL A 540 -10.52 -9.03 -0.83
CA VAL A 540 -10.37 -10.07 -1.84
C VAL A 540 -9.25 -9.67 -2.80
N ASP A 541 -8.04 -10.22 -2.62
CA ASP A 541 -6.88 -9.88 -3.46
C ASP A 541 -6.37 -11.02 -4.36
N HIS A 542 -7.03 -12.19 -4.35
CA HIS A 542 -6.53 -13.40 -5.01
C HIS A 542 -7.63 -14.26 -5.66
N VAL A 543 -7.47 -14.62 -6.95
CA VAL A 543 -8.27 -15.66 -7.63
C VAL A 543 -7.44 -16.94 -7.78
N LYS A 544 -7.87 -18.03 -7.14
CA LYS A 544 -7.08 -19.27 -7.01
C LYS A 544 -7.09 -20.14 -8.27
N GLU A 545 -6.11 -21.04 -8.29
CA GLU A 545 -5.89 -22.02 -9.37
C GLU A 545 -7.21 -22.69 -9.77
N ASN A 546 -7.49 -22.72 -11.09
CA ASN A 546 -8.68 -23.36 -11.67
C ASN A 546 -10.06 -22.88 -11.15
N ALA A 547 -10.17 -21.73 -10.47
CA ALA A 547 -11.42 -21.28 -9.83
C ALA A 547 -12.67 -21.22 -10.75
N PHE A 548 -12.51 -20.81 -12.00
CA PHE A 548 -13.58 -20.79 -13.00
C PHE A 548 -13.54 -21.98 -13.98
N ALA A 549 -12.53 -22.87 -13.90
CA ALA A 549 -12.23 -23.89 -14.91
C ALA A 549 -13.27 -25.01 -15.07
N SER A 550 -14.24 -25.12 -14.16
CA SER A 550 -15.37 -26.08 -14.23
C SER A 550 -16.71 -25.42 -14.57
N ASN A 551 -16.73 -24.12 -14.88
CA ASN A 551 -17.95 -23.37 -15.18
C ASN A 551 -18.22 -23.33 -16.70
N GLU A 552 -19.46 -23.62 -17.09
CA GLU A 552 -19.89 -23.66 -18.49
C GLU A 552 -20.73 -22.45 -18.92
N HIS A 553 -21.16 -21.59 -18.00
CA HIS A 553 -22.19 -20.56 -18.24
C HIS A 553 -21.68 -19.12 -18.14
N VAL A 554 -20.57 -18.87 -17.43
CA VAL A 554 -19.97 -17.53 -17.28
C VAL A 554 -19.38 -17.05 -18.61
N VAL A 555 -19.80 -15.85 -19.00
CA VAL A 555 -19.45 -15.10 -20.22
C VAL A 555 -18.59 -13.88 -19.90
N ALA A 556 -18.79 -13.27 -18.72
CA ALA A 556 -18.07 -12.08 -18.27
C ALA A 556 -17.55 -12.23 -16.82
N ILE A 557 -16.30 -11.82 -16.60
CA ILE A 557 -15.67 -11.77 -15.26
C ILE A 557 -15.12 -10.36 -15.01
N THR A 558 -15.53 -9.74 -13.91
CA THR A 558 -15.03 -8.45 -13.44
C THR A 558 -14.17 -8.66 -12.20
N LEU A 559 -12.87 -8.42 -12.33
CA LEU A 559 -11.91 -8.45 -11.24
C LEU A 559 -11.71 -7.02 -10.74
N SER A 560 -12.00 -6.80 -9.46
CA SER A 560 -11.98 -5.49 -8.81
C SER A 560 -10.57 -4.88 -8.67
N ASP A 561 -10.48 -3.61 -8.26
CA ASP A 561 -9.17 -2.99 -7.99
C ASP A 561 -8.42 -3.69 -6.85
N ALA A 562 -9.11 -4.44 -5.99
CA ALA A 562 -8.48 -5.19 -4.90
C ALA A 562 -7.69 -6.41 -5.41
N ILE A 563 -8.00 -6.98 -6.58
CA ILE A 563 -7.36 -8.21 -7.06
C ILE A 563 -5.90 -7.95 -7.43
N ARG A 564 -4.98 -8.53 -6.65
CA ARG A 564 -3.53 -8.53 -6.89
C ARG A 564 -3.06 -9.73 -7.69
N THR A 565 -3.57 -10.94 -7.38
CA THR A 565 -3.07 -12.19 -7.94
C THR A 565 -4.15 -13.03 -8.64
N VAL A 566 -3.81 -13.58 -9.80
CA VAL A 566 -4.61 -14.58 -10.53
C VAL A 566 -3.71 -15.78 -10.86
N ASP A 567 -4.09 -16.96 -10.37
CA ASP A 567 -3.30 -18.20 -10.53
C ASP A 567 -3.50 -18.89 -11.91
N GLU A 568 -2.73 -19.96 -12.16
CA GLU A 568 -2.87 -20.80 -13.36
C GLU A 568 -4.29 -21.38 -13.50
N GLY A 569 -4.85 -21.32 -14.71
CA GLY A 569 -6.20 -21.80 -15.04
C GLY A 569 -7.35 -21.07 -14.32
N ALA A 570 -7.06 -20.07 -13.49
CA ALA A 570 -8.05 -19.44 -12.62
C ALA A 570 -9.26 -18.88 -13.38
N LEU A 571 -9.06 -18.34 -14.59
CA LEU A 571 -10.08 -17.73 -15.44
C LEU A 571 -10.54 -18.64 -16.60
N ALA A 572 -10.29 -19.94 -16.55
CA ALA A 572 -10.57 -20.87 -17.67
C ALA A 572 -12.06 -21.27 -17.84
N ALA A 573 -13.02 -20.35 -17.69
CA ALA A 573 -14.44 -20.62 -17.91
C ALA A 573 -14.74 -20.89 -19.39
N LYS A 574 -15.50 -21.96 -19.66
CA LYS A 574 -15.71 -22.51 -21.01
C LYS A 574 -16.43 -21.56 -21.99
N SER A 575 -17.24 -20.64 -21.47
CA SER A 575 -18.06 -19.69 -22.25
C SER A 575 -17.56 -18.25 -22.17
N LEU A 576 -16.39 -18.02 -21.56
CA LEU A 576 -15.85 -16.70 -21.27
C LEU A 576 -15.52 -15.92 -22.56
N LYS A 577 -15.82 -14.63 -22.54
CA LYS A 577 -15.60 -13.70 -23.67
C LYS A 577 -15.03 -12.37 -23.23
N TYR A 578 -15.36 -11.94 -22.02
CA TYR A 578 -15.11 -10.60 -21.53
C TYR A 578 -14.46 -10.67 -20.15
N VAL A 579 -13.29 -10.05 -20.01
CA VAL A 579 -12.61 -9.95 -18.71
C VAL A 579 -12.22 -8.51 -18.45
N TYR A 580 -12.53 -8.03 -17.25
CA TYR A 580 -12.12 -6.72 -16.75
C TYR A 580 -11.16 -6.91 -15.57
N ILE A 581 -10.07 -6.15 -15.57
CA ILE A 581 -8.98 -6.21 -14.60
C ILE A 581 -8.79 -4.82 -13.98
N GLY A 582 -8.97 -4.73 -12.67
CA GLY A 582 -8.76 -3.51 -11.87
C GLY A 582 -7.29 -3.09 -11.68
N GLU A 583 -7.12 -2.03 -10.90
CA GLU A 583 -5.86 -1.29 -10.82
C GLU A 583 -4.70 -2.02 -10.14
N ASN A 584 -4.91 -2.79 -9.07
CA ASN A 584 -3.80 -3.30 -8.27
C ASN A 584 -3.37 -4.75 -8.62
N MET A 585 -3.74 -5.27 -9.80
CA MET A 585 -3.24 -6.59 -10.23
C MET A 585 -1.72 -6.52 -10.47
N THR A 586 -0.97 -7.29 -9.69
CA THR A 586 0.51 -7.32 -9.66
C THR A 586 1.12 -8.62 -10.17
N ASN A 587 0.35 -9.73 -10.16
CA ASN A 587 0.81 -11.05 -10.57
C ASN A 587 -0.30 -11.82 -11.30
N MET A 588 -0.14 -12.05 -12.59
CA MET A 588 -1.03 -12.89 -13.38
C MET A 588 -0.22 -14.08 -13.89
N ILE A 589 -0.42 -15.25 -13.29
CA ILE A 589 0.39 -16.44 -13.58
C ILE A 589 0.17 -16.89 -15.03
N ALA A 590 1.23 -17.41 -15.65
CA ALA A 590 1.15 -18.00 -16.98
C ALA A 590 0.01 -19.02 -17.07
N ASN A 591 -0.70 -19.04 -18.20
CA ASN A 591 -1.91 -19.84 -18.41
C ASN A 591 -3.09 -19.50 -17.46
N ALA A 592 -3.21 -18.28 -16.90
CA ALA A 592 -4.40 -17.85 -16.15
C ALA A 592 -5.74 -18.10 -16.89
N PHE A 593 -5.75 -17.92 -18.22
CA PHE A 593 -6.88 -18.19 -19.13
C PHE A 593 -6.86 -19.63 -19.71
N ALA A 594 -5.94 -20.48 -19.26
CA ALA A 594 -5.61 -21.77 -19.84
C ALA A 594 -5.42 -21.71 -21.38
N HIS A 595 -6.11 -22.59 -22.10
CA HIS A 595 -6.18 -22.61 -23.57
C HIS A 595 -7.54 -22.08 -24.07
N ASP A 596 -8.12 -21.08 -23.41
CA ASP A 596 -9.38 -20.48 -23.89
C ASP A 596 -9.14 -19.71 -25.21
N ASN A 597 -10.02 -19.96 -26.18
CA ASN A 597 -10.01 -19.35 -27.51
C ASN A 597 -11.25 -18.47 -27.75
N ASN A 598 -12.16 -18.38 -26.78
CA ASN A 598 -13.44 -17.67 -26.90
C ASN A 598 -13.37 -16.18 -26.49
N ILE A 599 -12.27 -15.77 -25.84
CA ILE A 599 -12.03 -14.40 -25.40
C ILE A 599 -12.16 -13.40 -26.56
N GLN A 600 -13.16 -12.53 -26.47
CA GLN A 600 -13.43 -11.46 -27.43
C GLN A 600 -12.80 -10.14 -27.01
N ASN A 601 -12.75 -9.84 -25.70
CA ASN A 601 -11.96 -8.72 -25.21
C ASN A 601 -11.48 -8.85 -23.76
N ILE A 602 -10.36 -8.21 -23.46
CA ILE A 602 -9.84 -8.02 -22.10
C ILE A 602 -9.56 -6.54 -21.91
N TRP A 603 -10.01 -5.99 -20.78
CA TRP A 603 -9.77 -4.62 -20.37
C TRP A 603 -8.93 -4.60 -19.09
N ILE A 604 -7.86 -3.81 -19.08
CA ILE A 604 -7.04 -3.54 -17.89
C ILE A 604 -7.15 -2.04 -17.61
N LYS A 605 -7.61 -1.68 -16.41
CA LYS A 605 -7.82 -0.28 -16.01
C LYS A 605 -6.48 0.47 -16.10
N PRO A 606 -6.39 1.67 -16.71
CA PRO A 606 -5.09 2.24 -17.09
C PRO A 606 -4.20 2.65 -15.89
N GLY A 607 -4.79 2.69 -14.70
CA GLY A 607 -4.08 2.83 -13.43
C GLY A 607 -3.23 1.61 -13.06
N ASN A 608 -3.38 0.47 -13.74
CA ASN A 608 -2.55 -0.70 -13.46
C ASN A 608 -1.06 -0.46 -13.79
N PRO A 609 -0.14 -0.56 -12.81
CA PRO A 609 1.27 -0.23 -12.98
C PRO A 609 2.13 -1.43 -13.42
N HIS A 610 1.54 -2.63 -13.48
CA HIS A 610 2.17 -3.88 -13.91
C HIS A 610 1.77 -4.30 -15.31
N PHE A 611 0.49 -4.23 -15.67
CA PHE A 611 -0.04 -4.80 -16.90
C PHE A 611 -0.76 -3.78 -17.79
N TYR A 612 -0.74 -4.04 -19.10
CA TYR A 612 -1.55 -3.30 -20.08
C TYR A 612 -1.95 -4.22 -21.24
N VAL A 613 -3.03 -3.85 -21.95
CA VAL A 613 -3.46 -4.54 -23.19
C VAL A 613 -3.06 -3.72 -24.39
N LYS A 614 -2.48 -4.36 -25.41
CA LYS A 614 -2.21 -3.79 -26.73
C LYS A 614 -2.32 -4.88 -27.79
N ASP A 615 -2.92 -4.57 -28.93
CA ASP A 615 -3.00 -5.46 -30.11
C ASP A 615 -3.48 -6.89 -29.73
N HIS A 616 -4.53 -6.96 -28.90
CA HIS A 616 -5.12 -8.18 -28.31
C HIS A 616 -4.14 -9.07 -27.51
N THR A 617 -3.07 -8.47 -27.00
CA THR A 617 -2.05 -9.11 -26.14
C THR A 617 -1.95 -8.36 -24.81
N ILE A 618 -1.94 -9.10 -23.70
CA ILE A 618 -1.59 -8.58 -22.38
C ILE A 618 -0.07 -8.58 -22.25
N TYR A 619 0.48 -7.45 -21.81
CA TYR A 619 1.90 -7.27 -21.54
C TYR A 619 2.13 -6.95 -20.06
N GLU A 620 3.20 -7.50 -19.49
CA GLU A 620 3.78 -7.11 -18.21
C GLU A 620 4.93 -6.11 -18.43
N TYR A 621 4.90 -5.02 -17.68
CA TYR A 621 5.87 -3.95 -17.71
C TYR A 621 7.22 -4.35 -17.08
N ASN A 622 8.31 -4.08 -17.78
CA ASN A 622 9.67 -4.36 -17.30
C ASN A 622 10.14 -3.31 -16.27
N SER A 623 10.37 -3.73 -15.03
CA SER A 623 10.79 -2.86 -13.91
C SER A 623 12.22 -2.31 -14.03
N ASP A 624 13.12 -3.00 -14.73
CA ASP A 624 14.49 -2.53 -15.02
C ASP A 624 14.56 -1.59 -16.25
N GLY A 625 13.41 -1.19 -16.82
CA GLY A 625 13.36 -0.40 -18.06
C GLY A 625 13.73 -1.19 -19.32
N GLY A 626 13.74 -2.51 -19.24
CA GLY A 626 14.01 -3.42 -20.35
C GLY A 626 12.83 -3.53 -21.34
N LYS A 627 12.78 -4.63 -22.09
CA LYS A 627 11.60 -4.96 -22.90
C LYS A 627 10.51 -5.55 -22.03
N ASP A 628 9.30 -5.04 -22.18
CA ASP A 628 8.08 -5.60 -21.60
C ASP A 628 7.84 -7.04 -22.11
N TYR A 629 7.22 -7.87 -21.28
CA TYR A 629 6.97 -9.29 -21.54
C TYR A 629 5.53 -9.50 -22.00
N TRP A 630 5.26 -10.39 -22.95
CA TRP A 630 3.88 -10.78 -23.28
C TRP A 630 3.45 -11.91 -22.35
N VAL A 631 2.20 -11.89 -21.89
CA VAL A 631 1.67 -12.85 -20.89
C VAL A 631 0.58 -13.73 -21.46
N PHE A 632 -0.34 -13.14 -22.23
CA PHE A 632 -1.44 -13.84 -22.90
C PHE A 632 -1.86 -13.08 -24.16
N ALA A 633 -2.26 -13.78 -25.21
CA ALA A 633 -2.76 -13.18 -26.44
C ALA A 633 -4.05 -13.89 -26.89
N TYR A 634 -5.06 -13.12 -27.27
CA TYR A 634 -6.36 -13.60 -27.74
C TYR A 634 -6.62 -13.13 -29.17
N THR A 635 -7.58 -13.77 -29.85
CA THR A 635 -8.03 -13.37 -31.18
C THR A 635 -9.54 -13.17 -31.14
N PRO A 636 -10.04 -11.93 -31.24
CA PRO A 636 -11.47 -11.69 -31.28
C PRO A 636 -12.12 -12.42 -32.45
N ASP A 637 -13.27 -13.03 -32.16
CA ASP A 637 -14.02 -13.82 -33.12
C ASP A 637 -14.54 -12.92 -34.26
N ASN A 638 -14.13 -13.19 -35.51
CA ASN A 638 -14.43 -12.36 -36.69
C ASN A 638 -15.88 -12.54 -37.20
N ASN A 639 -16.84 -12.52 -36.28
CA ASN A 639 -18.26 -12.84 -36.52
C ASN A 639 -19.23 -11.70 -36.15
N THR A 640 -18.73 -10.51 -35.82
CA THR A 640 -19.50 -9.26 -35.97
C THR A 640 -19.35 -8.75 -37.41
N SER A 641 -20.46 -8.37 -38.04
CA SER A 641 -20.52 -8.11 -39.48
C SER A 641 -19.79 -6.84 -39.93
N ALA A 642 -18.56 -7.00 -40.42
CA ALA A 642 -17.78 -5.93 -41.07
C ALA A 642 -18.27 -5.60 -42.50
N GLU A 643 -19.57 -5.28 -42.63
CA GLU A 643 -20.12 -4.57 -43.79
C GLU A 643 -20.22 -3.05 -43.49
N ASP A 644 -19.09 -2.40 -43.21
CA ASP A 644 -18.84 -1.08 -43.82
C ASP A 644 -17.35 -0.67 -43.79
N THR A 645 -16.99 0.31 -44.61
CA THR A 645 -15.68 1.00 -44.62
C THR A 645 -14.42 0.15 -44.89
N LYS A 646 -14.45 -0.70 -45.92
CA LYS A 646 -13.22 -0.82 -46.74
C LYS A 646 -13.01 0.48 -47.51
N LYS A 647 -12.01 1.29 -47.13
CA LYS A 647 -11.24 2.13 -48.05
C LYS A 647 -9.92 2.61 -47.46
N ASP A 648 -8.87 2.34 -48.24
CA ASP A 648 -7.70 3.18 -48.51
C ASP A 648 -6.99 3.83 -47.31
N ASP A 649 -5.87 3.23 -46.89
CA ASP A 649 -4.57 3.87 -47.11
C ASP A 649 -3.43 2.84 -47.23
N GLU A 650 -2.52 3.04 -48.20
CA GLU A 650 -1.34 2.19 -48.42
C GLU A 650 -0.11 2.77 -47.70
N ILE A 651 0.54 1.99 -46.83
CA ILE A 651 1.94 2.24 -46.46
C ILE A 651 2.79 1.04 -46.90
N LYS A 652 3.95 1.35 -47.49
CA LYS A 652 4.76 0.42 -48.30
C LYS A 652 5.84 -0.26 -47.47
N ASP A 653 5.91 -1.58 -47.57
CA ASP A 653 7.05 -2.39 -47.13
C ASP A 653 8.12 -2.49 -48.24
N PRO A 654 9.37 -2.04 -48.01
CA PRO A 654 10.43 -2.04 -49.03
C PRO A 654 11.49 -3.14 -48.79
N GLY A 655 11.28 -4.37 -49.28
CA GLY A 655 12.24 -5.45 -48.96
C GLY A 655 12.26 -6.78 -49.72
N LYS A 656 11.69 -6.92 -50.92
CA LYS A 656 11.82 -8.18 -51.69
C LYS A 656 13.12 -8.32 -52.48
N ALA A 657 13.89 -9.37 -52.16
CA ALA A 657 14.49 -10.32 -53.12
C ALA A 657 14.83 -11.61 -52.35
N ASP A 658 14.34 -12.81 -52.68
CA ASP A 658 14.49 -13.61 -53.93
C ASP A 658 15.96 -14.08 -54.09
N GLN A 659 16.30 -15.34 -54.42
CA GLN A 659 15.62 -16.50 -55.01
C GLN A 659 16.57 -17.75 -54.82
N ASP A 660 16.25 -19.04 -55.03
CA ASP A 660 15.04 -19.79 -55.40
C ASP A 660 15.15 -21.29 -54.96
N ALA A 661 14.23 -22.14 -55.42
CA ALA A 661 14.07 -23.60 -55.25
C ALA A 661 15.28 -24.50 -55.70
N SER A 662 15.28 -25.85 -55.63
CA SER A 662 14.18 -26.84 -55.62
C SER A 662 14.57 -28.28 -55.20
N THR A 663 13.59 -29.05 -54.69
CA THR A 663 13.34 -30.52 -54.86
C THR A 663 14.44 -31.58 -54.69
N GLY A 664 14.14 -32.66 -53.96
CA GLY A 664 14.74 -33.99 -54.23
C GLY A 664 14.65 -35.01 -53.07
N GLU A 665 13.83 -36.06 -53.22
CA GLU A 665 13.95 -37.30 -52.42
C GLU A 665 14.98 -38.25 -53.04
N ILE A 666 15.62 -39.13 -52.24
CA ILE A 666 15.82 -40.59 -52.50
C ILE A 666 16.66 -41.25 -51.36
N GLN A 667 16.65 -42.58 -51.33
CA GLN A 667 16.95 -43.47 -50.20
C GLN A 667 18.44 -43.85 -49.99
N SER A 668 18.77 -44.20 -48.74
CA SER A 668 19.63 -45.33 -48.26
C SER A 668 20.94 -45.74 -48.97
N THR A 669 22.04 -45.83 -48.21
CA THR A 669 22.84 -47.05 -47.84
C THR A 669 23.92 -46.65 -46.79
N GLU A 670 24.28 -47.45 -45.77
CA GLU A 670 25.30 -48.54 -45.76
C GLU A 670 26.64 -48.21 -46.45
N THR A 671 27.86 -48.50 -45.95
CA THR A 671 28.46 -48.88 -44.64
C THR A 671 29.98 -48.47 -44.68
N THR A 672 30.97 -48.78 -43.80
CA THR A 672 31.15 -49.66 -42.60
C THR A 672 32.40 -49.20 -41.80
N GLU A 673 32.50 -49.55 -40.50
CA GLU A 673 33.77 -49.70 -39.72
C GLU A 673 34.65 -48.45 -39.45
N LYS A 674 35.57 -48.37 -38.46
CA LYS A 674 36.08 -49.26 -37.37
C LYS A 674 36.42 -48.34 -36.15
N SER A 675 36.16 -48.72 -34.90
CA SER A 675 37.08 -49.38 -33.93
C SER A 675 38.36 -48.59 -33.57
N THR A 676 38.93 -48.66 -32.37
CA THR A 676 38.80 -49.63 -31.24
C THR A 676 39.35 -49.01 -29.93
N GLU A 677 38.83 -49.43 -28.77
CA GLU A 677 39.57 -49.65 -27.49
C GLU A 677 40.17 -48.44 -26.72
N THR A 678 40.29 -48.42 -25.37
CA THR A 678 39.80 -49.32 -24.30
C THR A 678 39.89 -48.64 -22.90
N LYS A 679 38.96 -49.03 -21.99
CA LYS A 679 39.17 -49.32 -20.53
C LYS A 679 39.51 -48.16 -19.57
N GLU A 680 38.68 -47.87 -18.55
CA GLU A 680 38.43 -48.60 -17.26
C GLU A 680 39.45 -48.23 -16.15
N ASP A 681 39.11 -48.12 -14.86
CA ASP A 681 37.82 -48.12 -14.14
C ASP A 681 38.02 -47.61 -12.68
N THR A 682 36.94 -47.42 -11.93
CA THR A 682 36.83 -47.25 -10.45
C THR A 682 37.35 -45.95 -9.81
N GLY A 683 36.76 -45.45 -8.70
CA GLY A 683 35.48 -45.84 -8.10
C GLY A 683 35.21 -45.32 -6.67
N ASN A 684 33.96 -44.93 -6.44
CA ASN A 684 33.15 -45.05 -5.20
C ASN A 684 33.36 -44.15 -3.93
N GLN A 685 32.37 -43.26 -3.69
CA GLN A 685 31.56 -43.01 -2.46
C GLN A 685 32.17 -42.70 -1.06
N GLY A 686 31.47 -41.79 -0.33
CA GLY A 686 31.62 -41.41 1.10
C GLY A 686 31.59 -39.86 1.24
N ALA A 687 30.75 -39.14 2.01
CA ALA A 687 30.08 -39.33 3.32
C ALA A 687 31.05 -39.40 4.53
N SER A 688 30.83 -38.72 5.66
CA SER A 688 29.90 -37.62 6.05
C SER A 688 30.34 -36.99 7.40
N ASP A 689 29.63 -35.94 7.87
CA ASP A 689 29.45 -35.49 9.27
C ASP A 689 30.62 -34.92 10.13
N SER A 690 30.30 -33.82 10.85
CA SER A 690 30.77 -33.46 12.22
C SER A 690 32.27 -33.13 12.45
N SER A 691 32.72 -32.40 13.50
CA SER A 691 32.11 -31.46 14.47
C SER A 691 33.22 -30.73 15.28
N ASN A 692 32.85 -29.71 16.08
CA ASN A 692 33.58 -29.21 17.29
C ASN A 692 34.98 -28.55 17.10
N ASP A 693 35.49 -27.69 18.01
CA ASP A 693 34.91 -26.86 19.10
C ASP A 693 35.95 -25.76 19.51
N SER A 694 35.49 -24.71 20.24
CA SER A 694 36.18 -23.71 21.10
C SER A 694 37.68 -23.36 20.86
N SER A 695 38.09 -22.08 20.76
CA SER A 695 38.07 -21.14 21.91
C SER A 695 38.71 -19.75 21.63
N LYS A 696 38.12 -18.72 22.25
CA LYS A 696 38.70 -17.47 22.84
C LYS A 696 39.40 -16.36 22.01
N ASP A 697 38.81 -15.17 22.16
CA ASP A 697 39.41 -13.86 22.48
C ASP A 697 40.40 -13.17 21.50
N VAL A 698 39.89 -12.21 20.70
CA VAL A 698 40.21 -10.74 20.74
C VAL A 698 39.60 -10.01 19.52
N ASN A 699 39.07 -8.80 19.75
CA ASN A 699 38.36 -7.90 18.80
C ASN A 699 39.19 -6.60 18.61
N PRO A 700 39.02 -5.71 17.60
CA PRO A 700 38.21 -5.74 16.36
C PRO A 700 38.97 -5.40 15.04
N GLU A 701 38.43 -5.79 13.86
CA GLU A 701 38.22 -4.91 12.66
C GLU A 701 37.87 -5.67 11.34
N LYS A 702 36.85 -5.17 10.60
CA LYS A 702 36.49 -5.50 9.18
C LYS A 702 36.04 -6.99 8.96
N ILE A 703 35.26 -7.43 7.95
CA ILE A 703 35.05 -7.07 6.53
C ILE A 703 33.57 -7.33 6.11
N LYS A 704 33.18 -6.84 4.92
CA LYS A 704 31.91 -7.05 4.19
C LYS A 704 31.52 -8.54 3.93
N SER A 705 30.23 -8.75 3.64
CA SER A 705 29.63 -9.91 2.92
C SER A 705 29.51 -11.23 3.74
N ARG A 706 28.60 -12.16 3.41
CA ARG A 706 27.74 -12.30 2.21
C ARG A 706 26.47 -13.12 2.47
N ILE A 707 25.35 -12.67 1.90
CA ILE A 707 24.16 -13.41 1.40
C ILE A 707 23.96 -14.87 1.86
N SER A 708 22.81 -15.11 2.51
CA SER A 708 21.88 -16.20 2.16
C SER A 708 20.46 -15.70 2.34
#